data_AF-J6UDZ1-F1
#
_entry.id   AF-J6UDZ1-F1
#
_cell.length_a   1.000
_cell.length_b   1.000
_cell.length_c   1.000
_cell.angle_alpha   90.00
_cell.angle_beta   90.00
_cell.angle_gamma   90.00
#
_symmetry.space_group_name_H-M   'P 1'
#
loop_
_entity.id
_entity.type
_entity.pdbx_description
1 polymer ?
#
loop_
_entity_poly.entity_id
_entity_poly.type
_entity_poly.pdbx_seq_one_letter_code
_entity_poly.pdbx_strand_id
1 'polypeptide(L)'
;MTQQEQRPGCFLFVVGRSGSGKDTLLDGARDTLGTAGRFVFARRVITRPADAGGEVHEAVDEATFARRKRDGAFLIDWTAHGLGYGLPTALLDHLIAGRHVIANGSRAVVAALAERVPRLVVVEITAPDAVIAARLSARGRESAANIRERLTRTVPDYPENVEVVRVENDSTPRVGIERLVAAIENATNRLRLRKMPIATGQRALAFIPRDCTVVNAADYLGPGRIDLSAGTRSIRAEVALVEPGLLPPDRVGLSAEVFARFGVAEDTEVVLTRTPTPASRTALRRKIRGEALDEPDYRQVVGDIVEGRYPDSEVAGFLVAADRGLDDDEVLALARVRARFSGKLDWDEPLVADKHSMGGIPGSRITMIVVPLVAAHGLAIPKTSSRAITSAAGTADAMETLARVDLDADDVRRVVKAARGCIAWNGRLNHSVLDDVMNAITRPLGLDSTRWSVASILSKKLAAGATHVAIDLPYGPRARVKGLSEATALARLFERTGKGLGLVVEAFPTDGSAPVGRGVGPALEARDVLWVLEGDPQAPSDLREKALKFASRIVAWDPAVPDLFAARRRVEELLASGAAREALSRIVEAQGARKEPIRPGRLTHTVVATEAGTVTDIDGFTVAGIARVAGAPLDRSAGIDLRARVGDTVAKGDALFVIHAGGASDLDAAAQLAARFSGFSLRPA
;
A
#
# COMPACT_ATOMS: atom_id res chain seq x y z
N MET A 1 -37.95 22.60 19.23
CA MET A 1 -36.49 22.84 19.39
C MET A 1 -36.11 22.43 20.80
N THR A 2 -35.73 21.17 20.98
CA THR A 2 -35.10 20.72 22.22
C THR A 2 -33.73 21.38 22.32
N GLN A 3 -33.45 22.08 23.41
CA GLN A 3 -32.09 22.54 23.75
C GLN A 3 -31.18 21.31 23.65
N GLN A 4 -30.28 21.29 22.65
CA GLN A 4 -29.24 20.27 22.58
C GLN A 4 -28.40 20.40 23.86
N GLU A 5 -28.35 19.34 24.66
CA GLU A 5 -27.45 19.26 25.81
C GLU A 5 -26.00 19.39 25.31
N GLN A 6 -25.47 20.60 25.38
CA GLN A 6 -24.09 20.87 25.01
C GLN A 6 -23.19 20.19 26.04
N ARG A 7 -22.37 19.23 25.59
CA ARG A 7 -21.47 18.46 26.47
C ARG A 7 -20.52 19.44 27.17
N PRO A 8 -20.45 19.46 28.51
CA PRO A 8 -19.61 20.42 29.21
C PRO A 8 -18.12 20.22 28.87
N GLY A 9 -17.39 21.31 28.94
CA GLY A 9 -15.95 21.36 28.74
C GLY A 9 -15.17 20.50 29.73
N CYS A 10 -13.88 20.36 29.46
CA CYS A 10 -12.96 19.55 30.25
C CYS A 10 -12.07 20.50 31.05
N PHE A 11 -11.87 20.21 32.34
CA PHE A 11 -10.90 20.90 33.15
C PHE A 11 -9.56 20.16 33.06
N LEU A 12 -8.57 20.77 32.41
CA LEU A 12 -7.22 20.25 32.23
C LEU A 12 -6.32 20.88 33.30
N PHE A 13 -5.98 20.10 34.32
CA PHE A 13 -5.20 20.57 35.45
C PHE A 13 -3.75 20.15 35.34
N VAL A 14 -2.88 21.10 35.01
CA VAL A 14 -1.47 20.86 34.76
C VAL A 14 -0.70 20.88 36.06
N VAL A 15 -0.11 19.74 36.40
CA VAL A 15 0.64 19.50 37.64
C VAL A 15 2.03 18.96 37.32
N GLY A 16 2.93 18.96 38.30
CA GLY A 16 4.31 18.50 38.10
C GLY A 16 5.25 19.10 39.13
N ARG A 17 6.39 18.44 39.33
CA ARG A 17 7.41 18.83 40.31
C ARG A 17 8.00 20.20 39.96
N SER A 18 8.49 20.94 40.96
CA SER A 18 9.25 22.17 40.70
C SER A 18 10.45 21.85 39.81
N GLY A 19 10.72 22.66 38.78
CA GLY A 19 11.80 22.42 37.81
C GLY A 19 11.45 21.50 36.63
N SER A 20 10.27 20.88 36.61
CA SER A 20 9.78 20.08 35.45
C SER A 20 9.51 20.89 34.18
N GLY A 21 9.47 22.23 34.28
CA GLY A 21 9.30 23.13 33.13
C GLY A 21 7.85 23.51 32.78
N LYS A 22 6.88 23.26 33.68
CA LYS A 22 5.45 23.51 33.46
C LYS A 22 5.13 24.88 32.87
N ASP A 23 5.67 25.95 33.45
CA ASP A 23 5.30 27.32 33.06
C ASP A 23 5.72 27.58 31.60
N THR A 24 6.95 27.17 31.23
CA THR A 24 7.44 27.26 29.85
C THR A 24 6.58 26.47 28.86
N LEU A 25 6.14 25.26 29.23
CA LEU A 25 5.28 24.46 28.36
C LEU A 25 3.88 25.06 28.23
N LEU A 26 3.32 25.56 29.33
CA LEU A 26 2.01 26.22 29.34
C LEU A 26 1.99 27.51 28.52
N ASP A 27 3.07 28.29 28.55
CA ASP A 27 3.20 29.49 27.74
C ASP A 27 3.25 29.15 26.24
N GLY A 28 4.08 28.18 25.84
CA GLY A 28 4.12 27.73 24.44
C GLY A 28 2.82 27.06 23.97
N ALA A 29 2.15 26.32 24.87
CA ALA A 29 0.82 25.76 24.58
C ALA A 29 -0.23 26.87 24.42
N ARG A 30 -0.13 27.98 25.17
CA ARG A 30 -1.02 29.14 25.02
C ARG A 30 -0.88 29.80 23.65
N ASP A 31 0.35 29.95 23.17
CA ASP A 31 0.61 30.52 21.84
C ASP A 31 0.04 29.62 20.73
N THR A 32 0.06 28.30 20.93
CA THR A 32 -0.42 27.31 19.95
C THR A 32 -1.95 27.15 19.98
N LEU A 33 -2.55 27.05 21.18
CA LEU A 33 -3.97 26.73 21.36
C LEU A 33 -4.87 27.96 21.52
N GLY A 34 -4.31 29.12 21.88
CA GLY A 34 -5.05 30.33 22.26
C GLY A 34 -5.85 30.98 21.12
N THR A 35 -5.53 30.67 19.87
CA THR A 35 -6.20 31.23 18.68
C THR A 35 -7.53 30.53 18.36
N ALA A 36 -7.78 29.35 18.90
CA ALA A 36 -8.89 28.48 18.49
C ALA A 36 -10.22 28.73 19.22
N GLY A 37 -10.28 29.66 20.19
CA GLY A 37 -11.50 30.02 20.95
C GLY A 37 -12.11 28.93 21.85
N ARG A 38 -11.64 27.68 21.72
CA ARG A 38 -12.08 26.49 22.44
C ARG A 38 -11.40 26.28 23.79
N PHE A 39 -10.18 26.82 23.95
CA PHE A 39 -9.37 26.67 25.16
C PHE A 39 -9.27 27.98 25.92
N VAL A 40 -9.40 27.89 27.24
CA VAL A 40 -9.31 29.02 28.17
C VAL A 40 -8.18 28.75 29.13
N PHE A 41 -7.11 29.53 29.04
CA PHE A 41 -6.01 29.46 29.99
C PHE A 41 -6.39 30.23 31.26
N ALA A 42 -6.58 29.50 32.35
CA ALA A 42 -7.03 30.09 33.61
C ALA A 42 -5.97 31.04 34.18
N ARG A 43 -6.39 32.26 34.49
CA ARG A 43 -5.59 33.22 35.24
C ARG A 43 -5.77 32.95 36.73
N ARG A 44 -4.69 32.57 37.42
CA ARG A 44 -4.72 32.36 38.88
C ARG A 44 -4.77 33.70 39.61
N VAL A 45 -5.45 33.72 40.75
CA VAL A 45 -5.36 34.79 41.75
C VAL A 45 -4.31 34.37 42.76
N ILE A 46 -3.27 35.18 42.97
CA ILE A 46 -2.13 34.81 43.81
C ILE A 46 -1.80 35.96 44.77
N THR A 47 -1.43 35.64 46.01
CA THR A 47 -0.97 36.63 47.01
C THR A 47 0.45 37.15 46.75
N ARG A 48 0.85 37.22 45.47
CA ARG A 48 2.20 37.58 45.02
C ARG A 48 2.13 38.86 44.19
N PRO A 49 3.13 39.77 44.30
CA PRO A 49 3.22 40.95 43.44
C PRO A 49 3.27 40.58 41.94
N ALA A 50 2.62 41.39 41.11
CA ALA A 50 2.48 41.14 39.67
C ALA A 50 3.82 41.18 38.92
N ASP A 51 4.81 41.90 39.45
CA ASP A 51 6.14 42.15 38.89
C ASP A 51 7.20 41.11 39.34
N ALA A 52 6.86 40.17 40.21
CA ALA A 52 7.77 39.16 40.76
C ALA A 52 8.24 38.07 39.75
N GLY A 53 7.87 38.19 38.47
CA GLY A 53 8.21 37.26 37.39
C GLY A 53 7.46 35.91 37.44
N GLY A 54 7.39 35.22 36.30
CA GLY A 54 6.67 33.94 36.13
C GLY A 54 5.42 34.09 35.28
N GLU A 55 4.37 33.32 35.58
CA GLU A 55 3.12 33.36 34.79
C GLU A 55 2.31 34.66 34.97
N VAL A 56 1.44 34.94 33.99
CA VAL A 56 0.42 35.98 34.07
C VAL A 56 -0.66 35.58 35.09
N HIS A 57 -0.80 36.37 36.15
CA HIS A 57 -1.73 36.11 37.27
C HIS A 57 -2.40 37.42 37.73
N GLU A 58 -3.46 37.31 38.53
CA GLU A 58 -4.06 38.43 39.26
C GLU A 58 -3.40 38.52 40.63
N ALA A 59 -2.69 39.62 40.88
CA ALA A 59 -2.03 39.87 42.16
C ALA A 59 -3.01 40.50 43.16
N VAL A 60 -3.11 39.94 44.35
CA VAL A 60 -3.91 40.47 45.47
C VAL A 60 -3.09 40.42 46.76
N ASP A 61 -3.46 41.22 47.76
CA ASP A 61 -2.91 41.06 49.11
C ASP A 61 -3.60 39.90 49.86
N GLU A 62 -3.01 39.48 50.98
CA GLU A 62 -3.54 38.36 51.79
C GLU A 62 -4.94 38.65 52.34
N ALA A 63 -5.20 39.89 52.76
CA ALA A 63 -6.50 40.31 53.28
C ALA A 63 -7.62 40.20 52.23
N THR A 64 -7.34 40.60 50.99
CA THR A 64 -8.26 40.49 49.85
C THR A 64 -8.44 39.05 49.44
N PHE A 65 -7.37 38.25 49.41
CA PHE A 65 -7.46 36.82 49.13
C PHE A 65 -8.34 36.08 50.14
N ALA A 66 -8.13 36.34 51.44
CA ALA A 66 -8.92 35.74 52.52
C ALA A 66 -10.39 36.18 52.49
N ARG A 67 -10.67 37.44 52.11
CA ARG A 67 -12.04 37.93 51.89
C ARG A 67 -12.70 37.17 50.73
N ARG A 68 -12.08 37.15 49.55
CA ARG A 68 -12.60 36.45 48.35
C ARG A 68 -12.83 34.96 48.59
N LYS A 69 -11.96 34.30 49.36
CA LYS A 69 -12.14 32.91 49.77
C LYS A 69 -13.39 32.71 50.62
N ARG A 70 -13.64 33.58 51.62
CA ARG A 70 -14.86 33.55 52.44
C ARG A 70 -16.12 33.80 51.62
N ASP A 71 -16.03 34.66 50.62
CA ASP A 71 -17.14 35.01 49.74
C ASP A 71 -17.41 33.94 48.65
N GLY A 72 -16.69 32.81 48.66
CA GLY A 72 -16.89 31.73 47.69
C GLY A 72 -16.42 32.05 46.26
N ALA A 73 -15.52 33.03 46.10
CA ALA A 73 -15.06 33.50 44.79
C ALA A 73 -14.12 32.51 44.06
N PHE A 74 -13.68 31.44 44.73
CA PHE A 74 -12.77 30.44 44.17
C PHE A 74 -13.44 29.08 43.98
N LEU A 75 -13.30 28.53 42.78
CA LEU A 75 -13.60 27.13 42.46
C LEU A 75 -12.74 26.20 43.31
N ILE A 76 -11.45 26.51 43.42
CA ILE A 76 -10.50 25.81 44.26
C ILE A 76 -9.38 26.76 44.70
N ASP A 77 -8.89 26.59 45.92
CA ASP A 77 -7.78 27.37 46.46
C ASP A 77 -6.81 26.49 47.27
N TRP A 78 -5.55 26.91 47.36
CA TRP A 78 -4.51 26.25 48.17
C TRP A 78 -3.39 27.20 48.57
N THR A 79 -2.60 26.79 49.56
CA THR A 79 -1.37 27.49 49.95
C THR A 79 -0.15 26.68 49.54
N ALA A 80 0.85 27.33 48.97
CA ALA A 80 2.15 26.73 48.70
C ALA A 80 3.27 27.77 48.82
N HIS A 81 4.41 27.41 49.41
CA HIS A 81 5.57 28.30 49.54
C HIS A 81 5.25 29.68 50.16
N GLY A 82 4.33 29.73 51.13
CA GLY A 82 3.93 30.98 51.79
C GLY A 82 3.00 31.88 50.96
N LEU A 83 2.53 31.42 49.80
CA LEU A 83 1.60 32.15 48.95
C LEU A 83 0.25 31.42 48.84
N GLY A 84 -0.84 32.19 48.82
CA GLY A 84 -2.18 31.70 48.50
C GLY A 84 -2.41 31.72 46.98
N TYR A 85 -3.02 30.64 46.47
CA TYR A 85 -3.38 30.47 45.07
C TYR A 85 -4.86 30.14 44.97
N GLY A 86 -5.58 30.83 44.10
CA GLY A 86 -7.01 30.62 43.87
C GLY A 86 -7.33 30.57 42.38
N LEU A 87 -8.22 29.66 42.01
CA LEU A 87 -8.83 29.60 40.67
C LEU A 87 -10.26 30.11 40.77
N PRO A 88 -10.65 31.18 40.02
CA PRO A 88 -11.98 31.79 40.15
C PRO A 88 -13.14 30.84 39.83
N THR A 89 -14.28 31.01 40.51
CA THR A 89 -15.51 30.24 40.25
C THR A 89 -16.07 30.47 38.84
N ALA A 90 -15.83 31.66 38.26
CA ALA A 90 -16.21 32.00 36.87
C ALA A 90 -15.66 31.03 35.80
N LEU A 91 -14.64 30.23 36.12
CA LEU A 91 -14.14 29.18 35.21
C LEU A 91 -15.20 28.09 34.95
N LEU A 92 -16.17 27.88 35.84
CA LEU A 92 -17.28 26.95 35.60
C LEU A 92 -18.16 27.40 34.44
N ASP A 93 -18.37 28.71 34.26
CA ASP A 93 -19.18 29.25 33.16
C ASP A 93 -18.56 28.90 31.81
N HIS A 94 -17.22 28.86 31.73
CA HIS A 94 -16.51 28.40 30.54
C HIS A 94 -16.76 26.92 30.25
N LEU A 95 -16.73 26.06 31.28
CA LEU A 95 -17.02 24.62 31.12
C LEU A 95 -18.47 24.39 30.71
N ILE A 96 -19.42 25.09 31.32
CA ILE A 96 -20.85 24.99 30.99
C ILE A 96 -21.09 25.42 29.53
N ALA A 97 -20.37 26.45 29.07
CA ALA A 97 -20.37 26.87 27.67
C ALA A 97 -19.58 25.93 26.72
N GLY A 98 -19.14 24.76 27.18
CA GLY A 98 -18.43 23.77 26.38
C GLY A 98 -16.94 24.05 26.12
N ARG A 99 -16.37 25.15 26.65
CA ARG A 99 -14.94 25.48 26.50
C ARG A 99 -14.09 24.69 27.49
N HIS A 100 -12.91 24.25 27.06
CA HIS A 100 -11.98 23.55 27.95
C HIS A 100 -11.13 24.56 28.73
N VAL A 101 -10.99 24.34 30.03
CA VAL A 101 -10.18 25.20 30.90
C VAL A 101 -8.84 24.53 31.16
N ILE A 102 -7.74 25.23 30.90
CA ILE A 102 -6.38 24.77 31.20
C ILE A 102 -5.85 25.59 32.37
N ALA A 103 -5.51 24.92 33.47
CA ALA A 103 -5.06 25.61 34.68
C ALA A 103 -3.77 25.00 35.23
N ASN A 104 -2.81 25.85 35.57
CA ASN A 104 -1.62 25.48 36.34
C ASN A 104 -2.00 25.24 37.80
N GLY A 105 -1.59 24.12 38.41
CA GLY A 105 -1.91 23.90 39.81
C GLY A 105 -1.09 22.90 40.58
N SER A 106 -1.63 22.53 41.74
CA SER A 106 -0.99 21.68 42.74
C SER A 106 -1.71 20.34 42.87
N ARG A 107 -0.93 19.25 42.99
CA ARG A 107 -1.48 17.90 43.21
C ARG A 107 -2.35 17.83 44.47
N ALA A 108 -2.06 18.67 45.48
CA ALA A 108 -2.74 18.69 46.77
C ALA A 108 -4.25 18.97 46.68
N VAL A 109 -4.72 19.58 45.60
CA VAL A 109 -6.14 19.94 45.42
C VAL A 109 -6.85 19.16 44.33
N VAL A 110 -6.21 18.15 43.74
CA VAL A 110 -6.80 17.35 42.65
C VAL A 110 -8.09 16.67 43.10
N ALA A 111 -8.08 16.02 44.27
CA ALA A 111 -9.26 15.33 44.81
C ALA A 111 -10.44 16.28 45.01
N ALA A 112 -10.21 17.41 45.68
CA ALA A 112 -11.24 18.42 45.92
C ALA A 112 -11.74 19.09 44.63
N LEU A 113 -10.87 19.24 43.62
CA LEU A 113 -11.27 19.79 42.32
C LEU A 113 -12.11 18.80 41.52
N ALA A 114 -11.81 17.50 41.58
CA ALA A 114 -12.52 16.45 40.86
C ALA A 114 -14.02 16.39 41.22
N GLU A 115 -14.35 16.71 42.47
CA GLU A 115 -15.74 16.77 42.96
C GLU A 115 -16.50 18.02 42.48
N ARG A 116 -15.80 19.05 41.98
CA ARG A 116 -16.36 20.37 41.68
C ARG A 116 -16.49 20.66 40.18
N VAL A 117 -15.92 19.83 39.33
CA VAL A 117 -15.94 20.01 37.87
C VAL A 117 -16.54 18.77 37.19
N PRO A 118 -17.25 18.94 36.06
CA PRO A 118 -17.93 17.83 35.38
C PRO A 118 -16.96 16.77 34.85
N ARG A 119 -15.77 17.18 34.42
CA ARG A 119 -14.68 16.29 33.99
C ARG A 119 -13.34 16.92 34.29
N LEU A 120 -12.51 16.20 35.06
CA LEU A 120 -11.14 16.57 35.37
C LEU A 120 -10.17 15.63 34.64
N VAL A 121 -9.21 16.21 33.93
CA VAL A 121 -8.04 15.51 33.40
C VAL A 121 -6.80 16.15 34.00
N VAL A 122 -5.98 15.37 34.67
CA VAL A 122 -4.70 15.81 35.22
C VAL A 122 -3.63 15.62 34.15
N VAL A 123 -2.94 16.70 33.79
CA VAL A 123 -1.79 16.62 32.90
C VAL A 123 -0.52 16.73 33.74
N GLU A 124 0.13 15.60 33.97
CA GLU A 124 1.31 15.49 34.82
C GLU A 124 2.58 15.69 33.99
N ILE A 125 3.25 16.83 34.18
CA ILE A 125 4.56 17.09 33.58
C ILE A 125 5.65 16.40 34.40
N THR A 126 6.38 15.50 33.76
CA THR A 126 7.51 14.76 34.34
C THR A 126 8.81 15.13 33.62
N ALA A 127 9.94 14.94 34.30
CA ALA A 127 11.27 15.02 33.70
C ALA A 127 12.23 14.17 34.54
N PRO A 128 13.30 13.61 33.96
CA PRO A 128 14.30 12.86 34.73
C PRO A 128 14.90 13.72 35.85
N ASP A 129 15.19 13.12 37.00
CA ASP A 129 15.68 13.84 38.18
C ASP A 129 16.98 14.64 37.90
N ALA A 130 17.86 14.11 37.05
CA ALA A 130 19.07 14.81 36.60
C ALA A 130 18.75 16.12 35.85
N VAL A 131 17.70 16.12 35.02
CA VAL A 131 17.24 17.31 34.26
C VAL A 131 16.63 18.33 35.21
N ILE A 132 15.81 17.88 36.17
CA ILE A 132 15.23 18.74 37.20
C ILE A 132 16.32 19.39 38.06
N ALA A 133 17.31 18.61 38.51
CA ALA A 133 18.43 19.11 39.30
C ALA A 133 19.27 20.14 38.54
N ALA A 134 19.54 19.93 37.26
CA ALA A 134 20.24 20.89 36.41
C ALA A 134 19.45 22.21 36.26
N ARG A 135 18.13 22.11 36.01
CA ARG A 135 17.24 23.29 35.88
C ARG A 135 17.09 24.07 37.19
N LEU A 136 17.03 23.38 38.33
CA LEU A 136 16.94 24.02 39.65
C LEU A 136 18.28 24.68 40.04
N SER A 137 19.40 24.01 39.80
CA SER A 137 20.74 24.56 40.03
C SER A 137 21.00 25.81 39.19
N ALA A 138 20.59 25.81 37.90
CA ALA A 138 20.75 26.97 37.00
C ALA A 138 19.97 28.21 37.47
N ARG A 139 18.94 28.06 38.32
CA ARG A 139 18.20 29.19 38.89
C ARG A 139 18.94 29.88 40.03
N GLY A 140 19.97 29.24 40.62
CA GLY A 140 20.85 29.83 41.63
C GLY A 140 20.19 30.14 42.99
N ARG A 141 18.98 29.62 43.26
CA ARG A 141 18.18 29.97 44.46
C ARG A 141 18.25 28.95 45.60
N GLU A 142 18.89 27.79 45.40
CA GLU A 142 18.85 26.65 46.33
C GLU A 142 20.19 25.89 46.37
N SER A 143 20.51 25.26 47.51
CA SER A 143 21.70 24.41 47.67
C SER A 143 21.49 23.01 47.07
N ALA A 144 22.58 22.33 46.70
CA ALA A 144 22.52 20.96 46.15
C ALA A 144 21.95 19.90 47.13
N ALA A 145 21.90 20.21 48.44
CA ALA A 145 21.25 19.37 49.45
C ALA A 145 19.72 19.54 49.39
N ASN A 146 19.23 20.79 49.33
CA ASN A 146 17.80 21.11 49.24
C ASN A 146 17.18 20.59 47.93
N ILE A 147 17.95 20.59 46.84
CA ILE A 147 17.50 20.03 45.55
C ILE A 147 17.32 18.50 45.67
N ARG A 148 18.24 17.78 46.31
CA ARG A 148 18.15 16.32 46.50
C ARG A 148 16.97 15.93 47.38
N GLU A 149 16.73 16.66 48.48
CA GLU A 149 15.61 16.42 49.39
C GLU A 149 14.25 16.63 48.71
N ARG A 150 14.15 17.57 47.75
CA ARG A 150 12.94 17.76 46.95
C ARG A 150 12.70 16.64 45.93
N LEU A 151 13.76 15.96 45.45
CA LEU A 151 13.65 14.87 44.48
C LEU A 151 13.21 13.55 45.14
N THR A 152 13.59 13.32 46.40
CA THR A 152 13.26 12.12 47.17
C THR A 152 11.90 12.16 47.86
N ARG A 153 11.22 13.33 47.86
CA ARG A 153 9.93 13.50 48.52
C ARG A 153 8.84 12.66 47.84
N THR A 154 8.20 11.79 48.64
CA THR A 154 7.05 10.98 48.25
C THR A 154 5.89 11.90 47.87
N VAL A 155 5.24 11.59 46.74
CA VAL A 155 4.13 12.38 46.21
C VAL A 155 2.86 11.56 46.38
N PRO A 156 1.77 12.12 46.94
CA PRO A 156 0.51 11.41 47.07
C PRO A 156 -0.05 11.02 45.70
N ASP A 157 -0.69 9.85 45.66
CA ASP A 157 -1.35 9.32 44.46
C ASP A 157 -2.59 10.13 44.10
N TYR A 158 -2.96 10.06 42.81
CA TYR A 158 -4.19 10.68 42.31
C TYR A 158 -5.40 9.79 42.59
N PRO A 159 -6.61 10.37 42.75
CA PRO A 159 -7.84 9.58 42.86
C PRO A 159 -8.03 8.65 41.65
N GLU A 160 -8.52 7.43 41.86
CA GLU A 160 -8.70 6.43 40.79
C GLU A 160 -9.67 6.89 39.69
N ASN A 161 -10.62 7.77 40.02
CA ASN A 161 -11.63 8.29 39.11
C ASN A 161 -11.16 9.49 38.26
N VAL A 162 -9.88 9.88 38.36
CA VAL A 162 -9.32 11.01 37.61
C VAL A 162 -8.39 10.50 36.52
N GLU A 163 -8.67 10.89 35.27
CA GLU A 163 -7.79 10.60 34.14
C GLU A 163 -6.48 11.37 34.30
N VAL A 164 -5.35 10.65 34.24
CA VAL A 164 -4.00 11.24 34.33
C VAL A 164 -3.25 11.01 33.03
N VAL A 165 -2.86 12.09 32.36
CA VAL A 165 -2.03 12.06 31.16
C VAL A 165 -0.63 12.56 31.51
N ARG A 166 0.38 11.72 31.30
CA ARG A 166 1.78 12.07 31.58
C ARG A 166 2.45 12.67 30.35
N VAL A 167 3.13 13.79 30.56
CA VAL A 167 3.91 14.49 29.53
C VAL A 167 5.34 14.58 29.98
N GLU A 168 6.21 13.86 29.31
CA GLU A 168 7.64 13.84 29.62
C GLU A 168 8.36 15.03 28.94
N ASN A 169 9.06 15.82 29.75
CA ASN A 169 9.81 17.01 29.35
C ASN A 169 11.33 16.79 29.56
N ASP A 170 11.84 15.76 28.91
CA ASP A 170 13.22 15.26 28.93
C ASP A 170 14.13 15.89 27.85
N SER A 171 13.57 16.68 26.94
CA SER A 171 14.26 17.19 25.75
C SER A 171 14.19 18.72 25.66
N THR A 172 14.10 19.26 24.45
CA THR A 172 13.98 20.70 24.17
C THR A 172 12.59 21.24 24.53
N PRO A 173 12.47 22.54 24.88
CA PRO A 173 11.17 23.17 25.15
C PRO A 173 10.16 22.97 24.02
N ARG A 174 10.59 23.05 22.75
CA ARG A 174 9.73 22.84 21.58
C ARG A 174 9.06 21.46 21.59
N VAL A 175 9.85 20.39 21.80
CA VAL A 175 9.33 19.02 21.88
C VAL A 175 8.39 18.86 23.07
N GLY A 176 8.73 19.45 24.22
CA GLY A 176 7.86 19.44 25.40
C GLY A 176 6.52 20.13 25.14
N ILE A 177 6.51 21.26 24.42
CA ILE A 177 5.29 22.00 24.05
C ILE A 177 4.45 21.15 23.10
N GLU A 178 5.05 20.58 22.06
CA GLU A 178 4.36 19.69 21.11
C GLU A 178 3.69 18.50 21.82
N ARG A 179 4.39 17.87 22.78
CA ARG A 179 3.84 16.77 23.60
C ARG A 179 2.69 17.24 24.50
N LEU A 180 2.81 18.41 25.13
CA LEU A 180 1.74 18.97 25.97
C LEU A 180 0.49 19.29 25.16
N VAL A 181 0.66 19.95 24.00
CA VAL A 181 -0.44 20.27 23.08
C VAL A 181 -1.13 18.98 22.62
N ALA A 182 -0.37 17.97 22.19
CA ALA A 182 -0.93 16.69 21.78
C ALA A 182 -1.68 15.99 22.92
N ALA A 183 -1.18 16.03 24.16
CA ALA A 183 -1.86 15.49 25.32
C ALA A 183 -3.21 16.19 25.60
N ILE A 184 -3.24 17.53 25.50
CA ILE A 184 -4.45 18.33 25.66
C ILE A 184 -5.46 18.02 24.56
N GLU A 185 -5.02 17.97 23.30
CA GLU A 185 -5.88 17.64 22.16
C GLU A 185 -6.43 16.22 22.29
N ASN A 186 -5.62 15.23 22.63
CA ASN A 186 -6.07 13.84 22.82
C ASN A 186 -7.11 13.71 23.95
N ALA A 187 -6.92 14.45 25.05
CA ALA A 187 -7.86 14.45 26.15
C ALA A 187 -9.22 15.08 25.77
N THR A 188 -9.24 15.96 24.76
CA THR A 188 -10.40 16.80 24.43
C THR A 188 -11.06 16.47 23.09
N ASN A 189 -10.36 15.87 22.12
CA ASN A 189 -10.85 15.52 20.78
C ASN A 189 -11.56 14.15 20.76
N ARG A 190 -12.45 13.93 21.74
CA ARG A 190 -13.17 12.66 21.93
C ARG A 190 -14.57 12.76 21.31
N LEU A 191 -14.76 12.05 20.21
CA LEU A 191 -16.01 11.99 19.44
C LEU A 191 -16.67 10.62 19.64
N ARG A 192 -17.99 10.54 19.46
CA ARG A 192 -18.68 9.24 19.38
C ARG A 192 -18.74 8.74 17.96
N LEU A 193 -18.41 7.47 17.76
CA LEU A 193 -18.41 6.87 16.44
C LEU A 193 -19.83 6.61 15.91
N ARG A 194 -20.06 6.85 14.62
CA ARG A 194 -21.28 6.51 13.90
C ARG A 194 -20.94 5.73 12.63
N LYS A 195 -21.73 4.72 12.29
CA LYS A 195 -21.67 4.10 10.96
C LYS A 195 -22.47 4.94 9.97
N MET A 196 -21.83 5.38 8.89
CA MET A 196 -22.51 6.06 7.78
C MET A 196 -22.94 5.03 6.74
N PRO A 197 -24.19 5.04 6.27
CA PRO A 197 -24.68 4.15 5.21
C PRO A 197 -24.20 4.63 3.82
N ILE A 198 -22.90 4.91 3.69
CA ILE A 198 -22.26 5.42 2.48
C ILE A 198 -21.11 4.49 2.14
N ALA A 199 -21.14 3.94 0.94
CA ALA A 199 -20.08 3.12 0.37
C ALA A 199 -19.13 4.01 -0.44
N THR A 200 -17.84 3.94 -0.14
CA THR A 200 -16.80 4.76 -0.79
C THR A 200 -15.74 3.93 -1.52
N GLY A 201 -15.95 2.60 -1.59
CA GLY A 201 -15.02 1.67 -2.21
C GLY A 201 -13.72 1.60 -1.41
N GLN A 202 -12.59 1.95 -2.05
CA GLN A 202 -11.28 1.88 -1.39
C GLN A 202 -10.90 3.12 -0.58
N ARG A 203 -11.61 4.25 -0.77
CA ARG A 203 -11.29 5.49 -0.07
C ARG A 203 -11.80 5.46 1.36
N ALA A 204 -10.91 5.67 2.31
CA ALA A 204 -11.28 5.70 3.71
C ALA A 204 -11.78 7.10 4.11
N LEU A 205 -13.10 7.29 4.23
CA LEU A 205 -13.69 8.59 4.62
C LEU A 205 -14.22 8.59 6.05
N ALA A 206 -13.90 9.67 6.75
CA ALA A 206 -14.49 10.10 8.01
C ALA A 206 -15.31 11.37 7.79
N PHE A 207 -16.51 11.42 8.35
CA PHE A 207 -17.48 12.49 8.20
C PHE A 207 -17.57 13.27 9.51
N ILE A 208 -17.25 14.56 9.48
CA ILE A 208 -17.34 15.45 10.64
C ILE A 208 -18.41 16.51 10.37
N PRO A 209 -19.37 16.75 11.28
CA PRO A 209 -20.35 17.82 11.12
C PRO A 209 -19.67 19.17 11.04
N ARG A 210 -20.13 20.08 10.17
CA ARG A 210 -19.61 21.46 10.12
C ARG A 210 -19.78 22.19 11.46
N ASP A 211 -20.87 21.89 12.15
CA ASP A 211 -21.24 22.40 13.46
C ASP A 211 -20.68 21.55 14.61
N CYS A 212 -19.65 20.73 14.36
CA CYS A 212 -19.03 19.88 15.37
C CYS A 212 -18.64 20.67 16.63
N THR A 213 -19.10 20.20 17.79
CA THR A 213 -18.86 20.86 19.08
C THR A 213 -17.57 20.41 19.75
N VAL A 214 -16.97 19.31 19.28
CA VAL A 214 -15.75 18.75 19.85
C VAL A 214 -14.51 19.26 19.14
N VAL A 215 -14.53 19.40 17.81
CA VAL A 215 -13.38 19.91 17.04
C VAL A 215 -13.84 20.95 16.04
N ASN A 216 -12.97 21.90 15.72
CA ASN A 216 -13.22 22.77 14.57
C ASN A 216 -13.01 21.97 13.28
N ALA A 217 -14.12 21.53 12.68
CA ALA A 217 -14.09 20.60 11.56
C ALA A 217 -13.33 21.15 10.34
N ALA A 218 -13.35 22.48 10.13
CA ALA A 218 -12.65 23.13 9.04
C ALA A 218 -11.13 22.99 9.13
N ASP A 219 -10.58 22.85 10.34
CA ASP A 219 -9.14 22.66 10.53
C ASP A 219 -8.67 21.35 9.88
N TYR A 220 -9.53 20.34 9.81
CA TYR A 220 -9.21 19.02 9.28
C TYR A 220 -9.48 18.88 7.77
N LEU A 221 -9.96 19.94 7.11
CA LEU A 221 -10.02 19.98 5.66
C LEU A 221 -8.62 20.11 5.06
N GLY A 222 -8.42 19.45 3.91
CA GLY A 222 -7.18 19.55 3.14
C GLY A 222 -6.65 18.18 2.71
N PRO A 223 -5.42 18.13 2.18
CA PRO A 223 -4.84 16.88 1.67
C PRO A 223 -4.41 15.91 2.78
N GLY A 224 -4.37 16.36 4.04
CA GLY A 224 -3.98 15.53 5.17
C GLY A 224 -5.02 14.47 5.52
N ARG A 225 -4.61 13.50 6.34
CA ARG A 225 -5.47 12.46 6.90
C ARG A 225 -5.58 12.61 8.41
N ILE A 226 -6.60 11.98 8.99
CA ILE A 226 -6.77 11.84 10.43
C ILE A 226 -6.60 10.39 10.85
N ASP A 227 -6.19 10.20 12.09
CA ASP A 227 -6.24 8.91 12.77
C ASP A 227 -7.37 8.98 13.82
N LEU A 228 -8.29 8.02 13.76
CA LEU A 228 -9.29 7.77 14.79
C LEU A 228 -8.83 6.56 15.61
N SER A 229 -8.78 6.71 16.93
CA SER A 229 -8.29 5.65 17.82
C SER A 229 -9.29 5.30 18.91
N ALA A 230 -9.42 4.00 19.20
CA ALA A 230 -10.21 3.44 20.29
C ALA A 230 -9.41 2.34 20.98
N GLY A 231 -8.84 2.65 22.14
CA GLY A 231 -7.90 1.78 22.83
C GLY A 231 -6.67 1.49 21.98
N THR A 232 -6.39 0.22 21.70
CA THR A 232 -5.26 -0.22 20.87
C THR A 232 -5.55 -0.23 19.38
N ARG A 233 -6.81 0.00 18.97
CA ARG A 233 -7.20 0.04 17.56
C ARG A 233 -7.14 1.45 17.03
N SER A 234 -6.70 1.59 15.78
CA SER A 234 -6.77 2.85 15.05
C SER A 234 -7.19 2.62 13.61
N ILE A 235 -7.77 3.66 13.02
CA ILE A 235 -8.11 3.70 11.60
C ILE A 235 -7.77 5.07 11.03
N ARG A 236 -7.20 5.08 9.83
CA ARG A 236 -6.85 6.31 9.11
C ARG A 236 -7.91 6.64 8.07
N ALA A 237 -8.28 7.91 7.99
CA ALA A 237 -9.27 8.38 7.02
C ALA A 237 -9.00 9.82 6.56
N GLU A 238 -9.46 10.13 5.36
CA GLU A 238 -9.63 11.51 4.90
C GLU A 238 -10.92 12.10 5.48
N VAL A 239 -10.93 13.42 5.69
CA VAL A 239 -12.07 14.11 6.27
C VAL A 239 -12.97 14.69 5.19
N ALA A 240 -14.25 14.36 5.27
CA ALA A 240 -15.33 15.04 4.59
C ALA A 240 -16.19 15.77 5.62
N LEU A 241 -16.69 16.95 5.27
CA LEU A 241 -17.64 17.66 6.11
C LEU A 241 -19.08 17.30 5.73
N VAL A 242 -19.94 17.25 6.72
CA VAL A 242 -21.38 17.09 6.52
C VAL A 242 -22.13 18.30 7.05
N GLU A 243 -23.20 18.67 6.36
CA GLU A 243 -24.07 19.76 6.79
C GLU A 243 -24.81 19.39 8.10
N PRO A 244 -25.16 20.41 8.92
CA PRO A 244 -25.92 20.19 10.15
C PRO A 244 -27.18 19.34 9.94
N GLY A 245 -27.45 18.44 10.87
CA GLY A 245 -28.63 17.57 10.86
C GLY A 245 -28.41 16.17 10.29
N LEU A 246 -27.37 15.94 9.48
CA LEU A 246 -27.06 14.59 8.99
C LEU A 246 -26.38 13.73 10.07
N LEU A 247 -25.54 14.35 10.90
CA LEU A 247 -24.80 13.70 11.96
C LEU A 247 -24.77 14.62 13.19
N PRO A 248 -25.03 14.11 14.42
CA PRO A 248 -24.97 14.93 15.62
C PRO A 248 -23.60 15.61 15.83
N PRO A 249 -23.56 16.84 16.40
CA PRO A 249 -22.34 17.63 16.55
C PRO A 249 -21.20 17.01 17.37
N ASP A 250 -21.49 16.00 18.19
CA ASP A 250 -20.52 15.30 19.05
C ASP A 250 -19.99 14.00 18.45
N ARG A 251 -20.24 13.76 17.16
CA ARG A 251 -19.96 12.49 16.48
C ARG A 251 -19.04 12.63 15.29
N VAL A 252 -18.39 11.51 14.97
CA VAL A 252 -17.69 11.28 13.71
C VAL A 252 -18.26 10.05 13.03
N GLY A 253 -18.62 10.21 11.76
CA GLY A 253 -19.11 9.13 10.91
C GLY A 253 -17.95 8.43 10.20
N LEU A 254 -18.02 7.13 10.01
CA LEU A 254 -17.16 6.41 9.07
C LEU A 254 -17.99 5.81 7.94
N SER A 255 -17.46 5.83 6.72
CA SER A 255 -18.00 5.04 5.59
C SER A 255 -18.14 3.56 5.96
N ALA A 256 -19.10 2.87 5.33
CA ALA A 256 -19.57 1.56 5.77
C ALA A 256 -18.43 0.52 5.85
N GLU A 257 -17.56 0.49 4.85
CA GLU A 257 -16.42 -0.43 4.74
C GLU A 257 -15.32 -0.08 5.75
N VAL A 258 -15.08 1.20 5.99
CA VAL A 258 -14.07 1.68 6.94
C VAL A 258 -14.50 1.40 8.37
N PHE A 259 -15.77 1.62 8.69
CA PHE A 259 -16.35 1.27 9.98
C PHE A 259 -16.19 -0.24 10.25
N ALA A 260 -16.54 -1.07 9.27
CA ALA A 260 -16.38 -2.52 9.38
C ALA A 260 -14.91 -2.94 9.60
N ARG A 261 -13.97 -2.31 8.87
CA ARG A 261 -12.53 -2.57 9.02
C ARG A 261 -11.98 -2.08 10.36
N PHE A 262 -12.49 -0.98 10.90
CA PHE A 262 -12.08 -0.49 12.22
C PHE A 262 -12.52 -1.48 13.32
N GLY A 263 -13.68 -2.12 13.13
CA GLY A 263 -14.11 -3.29 13.90
C GLY A 263 -14.48 -2.96 15.35
N VAL A 264 -14.81 -1.70 15.64
CA VAL A 264 -15.28 -1.24 16.96
C VAL A 264 -16.79 -1.04 16.92
N ALA A 265 -17.44 -1.12 18.08
CA ALA A 265 -18.89 -0.94 18.19
C ALA A 265 -19.29 0.50 17.83
N GLU A 266 -20.51 0.68 17.35
CA GLU A 266 -21.09 2.01 17.20
C GLU A 266 -21.20 2.70 18.58
N ASP A 267 -21.23 4.03 18.61
CA ASP A 267 -21.22 4.84 19.83
C ASP A 267 -19.94 4.76 20.68
N THR A 268 -18.96 3.93 20.30
CA THR A 268 -17.64 3.90 20.93
C THR A 268 -17.00 5.29 20.89
N GLU A 269 -16.44 5.74 22.02
CA GLU A 269 -15.67 6.98 22.08
C GLU A 269 -14.32 6.79 21.36
N VAL A 270 -14.03 7.68 20.41
CA VAL A 270 -12.82 7.67 19.61
C VAL A 270 -12.07 8.99 19.78
N VAL A 271 -10.75 8.92 19.83
CA VAL A 271 -9.88 10.11 19.83
C VAL A 271 -9.49 10.42 18.39
N LEU A 272 -9.75 11.65 17.97
CA LEU A 272 -9.38 12.18 16.66
C LEU A 272 -8.06 12.95 16.75
N THR A 273 -7.09 12.52 15.94
CA THR A 273 -5.80 13.21 15.79
C THR A 273 -5.47 13.44 14.32
N ARG A 274 -4.66 14.46 14.02
CA ARG A 274 -4.07 14.58 12.68
C ARG A 274 -3.02 13.50 12.52
N THR A 275 -3.00 12.84 11.37
CA THR A 275 -1.90 11.94 11.02
C THR A 275 -0.59 12.74 10.98
N PRO A 276 0.42 12.39 11.80
CA PRO A 276 1.68 13.10 11.82
C PRO A 276 2.35 13.05 10.44
N THR A 277 3.02 14.15 10.07
CA THR A 277 3.87 14.13 8.88
C THR A 277 5.02 13.14 9.09
N PRO A 278 5.17 12.11 8.23
CA PRO A 278 6.23 11.13 8.40
C PRO A 278 7.60 11.78 8.15
N ALA A 279 8.62 11.34 8.89
CA ALA A 279 10.00 11.80 8.70
C ALA A 279 10.52 11.52 7.26
N SER A 280 10.04 10.44 6.64
CA SER A 280 10.39 10.06 5.27
C SER A 280 9.85 11.01 4.21
N ARG A 281 8.99 11.99 4.58
CA ARG A 281 8.48 12.99 3.64
C ARG A 281 9.60 13.81 3.00
N THR A 282 10.71 14.00 3.72
CA THR A 282 11.91 14.65 3.16
C THR A 282 12.47 13.86 2.00
N ALA A 283 12.64 12.53 2.14
CA ALA A 283 13.09 11.65 1.07
C ALA A 283 12.08 11.59 -0.10
N LEU A 284 10.78 11.48 0.20
CA LEU A 284 9.74 11.53 -0.81
C LEU A 284 9.83 12.82 -1.66
N ARG A 285 10.02 13.98 -1.02
CA ARG A 285 10.18 15.27 -1.71
C ARG A 285 11.48 15.35 -2.51
N ARG A 286 12.59 14.80 -2.01
CA ARG A 286 13.85 14.69 -2.77
C ARG A 286 13.63 13.91 -4.07
N LYS A 287 12.93 12.77 -4.01
CA LYS A 287 12.62 11.99 -5.23
C LYS A 287 11.73 12.76 -6.19
N ILE A 288 10.72 13.47 -5.70
CA ILE A 288 9.86 14.34 -6.53
C ILE A 288 10.68 15.41 -7.26
N ARG A 289 11.77 15.91 -6.66
CA ARG A 289 12.70 16.85 -7.31
C ARG A 289 13.70 16.20 -8.28
N GLY A 290 13.65 14.88 -8.43
CA GLY A 290 14.53 14.11 -9.32
C GLY A 290 15.82 13.63 -8.67
N GLU A 291 15.98 13.75 -7.35
CA GLU A 291 17.14 13.20 -6.64
C GLU A 291 17.03 11.68 -6.49
N ALA A 292 18.18 10.99 -6.45
CA ALA A 292 18.24 9.56 -6.17
C ALA A 292 18.03 9.27 -4.67
N LEU A 293 17.35 8.17 -4.37
CA LEU A 293 17.13 7.66 -3.01
C LEU A 293 17.88 6.34 -2.78
N ASP A 294 18.34 6.11 -1.56
CA ASP A 294 18.96 4.85 -1.17
C ASP A 294 17.95 3.83 -0.61
N GLU A 295 18.42 2.62 -0.24
CA GLU A 295 17.55 1.58 0.31
C GLU A 295 16.86 2.00 1.63
N PRO A 296 17.55 2.64 2.61
CA PRO A 296 16.88 3.24 3.77
C PRO A 296 15.78 4.23 3.44
N ASP A 297 16.02 5.17 2.52
CA ASP A 297 15.04 6.16 2.09
C ASP A 297 13.80 5.46 1.49
N TYR A 298 14.00 4.55 0.53
CA TYR A 298 12.91 3.79 -0.06
C TYR A 298 12.16 2.93 0.96
N ARG A 299 12.86 2.33 1.92
CA ARG A 299 12.23 1.51 2.97
C ARG A 299 11.25 2.33 3.80
N GLN A 300 11.65 3.54 4.22
CA GLN A 300 10.78 4.40 5.00
C GLN A 300 9.65 4.98 4.15
N VAL A 301 9.95 5.49 2.95
CA VAL A 301 8.93 6.08 2.06
C VAL A 301 7.87 5.05 1.68
N VAL A 302 8.27 3.87 1.21
CA VAL A 302 7.34 2.81 0.80
C VAL A 302 6.54 2.28 1.99
N GLY A 303 7.17 2.13 3.16
CA GLY A 303 6.46 1.75 4.40
C GLY A 303 5.37 2.77 4.77
N ASP A 304 5.70 4.05 4.78
CA ASP A 304 4.77 5.12 5.09
C ASP A 304 3.66 5.27 4.00
N ILE A 305 3.94 4.93 2.74
CA ILE A 305 2.94 4.81 1.66
C ILE A 305 1.95 3.68 1.94
N VAL A 306 2.45 2.48 2.27
CA VAL A 306 1.62 1.30 2.59
C VAL A 306 0.75 1.55 3.83
N GLU A 307 1.27 2.27 4.81
CA GLU A 307 0.51 2.69 5.99
C GLU A 307 -0.47 3.84 5.70
N GLY A 308 -0.43 4.44 4.51
CA GLY A 308 -1.32 5.54 4.11
C GLY A 308 -1.02 6.85 4.84
N ARG A 309 0.23 7.12 5.21
CA ARG A 309 0.65 8.37 5.89
C ARG A 309 0.78 9.56 4.94
N TYR A 310 0.71 9.31 3.63
CA TYR A 310 0.79 10.33 2.60
C TYR A 310 -0.59 10.63 1.99
N PRO A 311 -0.85 11.88 1.61
CA PRO A 311 -1.89 12.21 0.65
C PRO A 311 -1.65 11.51 -0.69
N ASP A 312 -2.71 11.06 -1.35
CA ASP A 312 -2.63 10.38 -2.66
C ASP A 312 -1.92 11.25 -3.72
N SER A 313 -2.05 12.57 -3.62
CA SER A 313 -1.35 13.51 -4.51
C SER A 313 0.17 13.51 -4.34
N GLU A 314 0.68 13.36 -3.12
CA GLU A 314 2.13 13.24 -2.86
C GLU A 314 2.65 11.87 -3.33
N VAL A 315 1.87 10.81 -3.12
CA VAL A 315 2.21 9.48 -3.65
C VAL A 315 2.23 9.52 -5.18
N ALA A 316 1.22 10.08 -5.83
CA ALA A 316 1.20 10.23 -7.29
C ALA A 316 2.40 11.02 -7.82
N GLY A 317 2.75 12.13 -7.18
CA GLY A 317 3.95 12.91 -7.52
C GLY A 317 5.23 12.08 -7.43
N PHE A 318 5.38 11.31 -6.35
CA PHE A 318 6.51 10.38 -6.16
C PHE A 318 6.56 9.31 -7.25
N LEU A 319 5.42 8.73 -7.63
CA LEU A 319 5.35 7.68 -8.65
C LEU A 319 5.65 8.18 -10.05
N VAL A 320 5.16 9.36 -10.41
CA VAL A 320 5.51 9.99 -11.69
C VAL A 320 7.01 10.31 -11.75
N ALA A 321 7.61 10.77 -10.65
CA ALA A 321 9.05 11.03 -10.59
C ALA A 321 9.87 9.74 -10.67
N ALA A 322 9.46 8.68 -9.97
CA ALA A 322 10.13 7.39 -10.03
C ALA A 322 9.99 6.72 -11.41
N ASP A 323 8.82 6.81 -12.05
CA ASP A 323 8.61 6.26 -13.40
C ASP A 323 9.63 6.82 -14.42
N ARG A 324 9.97 8.11 -14.28
CA ARG A 324 10.88 8.83 -15.19
C ARG A 324 12.37 8.77 -14.83
N GLY A 325 12.70 8.53 -13.57
CA GLY A 325 14.01 8.91 -13.03
C GLY A 325 14.66 7.88 -12.12
N LEU A 326 14.35 6.59 -12.24
CA LEU A 326 15.05 5.55 -11.50
C LEU A 326 16.42 5.24 -12.11
N ASP A 327 17.49 5.35 -11.33
CA ASP A 327 18.80 4.78 -11.69
C ASP A 327 18.90 3.28 -11.35
N ASP A 328 20.01 2.63 -11.72
CA ASP A 328 20.19 1.18 -11.53
C ASP A 328 20.27 0.77 -10.05
N ASP A 329 20.86 1.61 -9.20
CA ASP A 329 21.02 1.33 -7.77
C ASP A 329 19.69 1.53 -7.05
N GLU A 330 18.90 2.51 -7.47
CA GLU A 330 17.52 2.71 -7.01
C GLU A 330 16.61 1.53 -7.38
N VAL A 331 16.74 0.96 -8.59
CA VAL A 331 15.98 -0.24 -8.98
C VAL A 331 16.31 -1.41 -8.05
N LEU A 332 17.58 -1.61 -7.71
CA LEU A 332 17.99 -2.64 -6.75
C LEU A 332 17.45 -2.36 -5.34
N ALA A 333 17.59 -1.13 -4.85
CA ALA A 333 17.06 -0.71 -3.56
C ALA A 333 15.54 -0.95 -3.46
N LEU A 334 14.79 -0.53 -4.47
CA LEU A 334 13.35 -0.78 -4.58
C LEU A 334 13.03 -2.27 -4.62
N ALA A 335 13.75 -3.07 -5.41
CA ALA A 335 13.50 -4.51 -5.48
C ALA A 335 13.68 -5.19 -4.11
N ARG A 336 14.71 -4.80 -3.35
CA ARG A 336 14.96 -5.27 -1.98
C ARG A 336 13.88 -4.86 -1.01
N VAL A 337 13.44 -3.60 -1.06
CA VAL A 337 12.37 -3.08 -0.20
C VAL A 337 11.05 -3.79 -0.50
N ARG A 338 10.69 -3.91 -1.80
CA ARG A 338 9.46 -4.57 -2.25
C ARG A 338 9.37 -6.03 -1.82
N ALA A 339 10.48 -6.77 -1.88
CA ALA A 339 10.51 -8.18 -1.50
C ALA A 339 10.15 -8.42 -0.02
N ARG A 340 10.24 -7.40 0.84
CA ARG A 340 9.88 -7.50 2.27
C ARG A 340 8.37 -7.43 2.53
N PHE A 341 7.59 -6.96 1.56
CA PHE A 341 6.12 -6.83 1.68
C PHE A 341 5.37 -8.08 1.22
N SER A 342 6.08 -9.18 0.96
CA SER A 342 5.51 -10.46 0.58
C SER A 342 6.17 -11.58 1.38
N GLY A 343 5.38 -12.57 1.81
CA GLY A 343 5.94 -13.76 2.44
C GLY A 343 6.85 -14.50 1.45
N LYS A 344 8.05 -14.88 1.89
CA LYS A 344 8.97 -15.69 1.08
C LYS A 344 8.60 -17.17 1.21
N LEU A 345 8.41 -17.84 0.09
CA LEU A 345 8.36 -19.29 0.01
C LEU A 345 9.78 -19.85 0.09
N ASP A 346 9.97 -20.87 0.90
CA ASP A 346 11.20 -21.64 0.99
C ASP A 346 10.92 -23.07 0.52
N TRP A 347 11.84 -23.59 -0.29
CA TRP A 347 11.73 -24.87 -0.96
C TRP A 347 12.75 -25.89 -0.44
N ASP A 348 13.70 -25.46 0.42
CA ASP A 348 14.80 -26.30 0.91
C ASP A 348 15.60 -26.98 -0.24
N GLU A 349 15.69 -26.29 -1.37
CA GLU A 349 16.41 -26.74 -2.56
C GLU A 349 17.33 -25.61 -3.06
N PRO A 350 18.59 -25.91 -3.42
CA PRO A 350 19.52 -24.89 -3.90
C PRO A 350 19.12 -24.33 -5.28
N LEU A 351 18.43 -25.13 -6.09
CA LEU A 351 18.02 -24.77 -7.45
C LEU A 351 16.50 -24.82 -7.57
N VAL A 352 15.89 -23.64 -7.56
CA VAL A 352 14.47 -23.43 -7.85
C VAL A 352 14.39 -22.50 -9.05
N ALA A 353 13.91 -23.04 -10.17
CA ALA A 353 13.83 -22.34 -11.43
C ALA A 353 12.55 -21.50 -11.55
N ASP A 354 12.62 -20.40 -12.29
CA ASP A 354 11.45 -19.68 -12.79
C ASP A 354 11.75 -19.13 -14.20
N LYS A 355 10.71 -18.87 -14.97
CA LYS A 355 10.77 -18.20 -16.26
C LYS A 355 9.80 -17.04 -16.27
N HIS A 356 10.27 -15.82 -16.50
CA HIS A 356 9.41 -14.66 -16.71
C HIS A 356 9.45 -14.15 -18.16
N SER A 357 8.46 -13.36 -18.54
CA SER A 357 8.49 -12.56 -19.77
C SER A 357 7.97 -11.18 -19.46
N MET A 358 8.60 -10.14 -20.03
CA MET A 358 8.03 -8.79 -20.03
C MET A 358 6.69 -8.73 -20.77
N GLY A 359 6.37 -9.73 -21.58
CA GLY A 359 5.10 -9.84 -22.29
C GLY A 359 4.96 -8.80 -23.41
N GLY A 360 3.72 -8.43 -23.71
CA GLY A 360 3.39 -7.51 -24.81
C GLY A 360 3.25 -8.18 -26.18
N ILE A 361 3.63 -9.45 -26.32
CA ILE A 361 3.46 -10.22 -27.57
C ILE A 361 2.30 -11.21 -27.41
N PRO A 362 1.27 -11.15 -28.29
CA PRO A 362 0.17 -12.11 -28.29
C PRO A 362 0.62 -13.54 -28.56
N GLY A 363 -0.11 -14.53 -28.05
CA GLY A 363 0.09 -15.94 -28.34
C GLY A 363 1.33 -16.61 -27.71
N SER A 364 2.24 -15.83 -27.13
CA SER A 364 3.46 -16.35 -26.48
C SER A 364 3.16 -17.01 -25.12
N ARG A 365 2.69 -18.27 -25.15
CA ARG A 365 2.46 -19.13 -23.97
C ARG A 365 3.55 -20.17 -23.75
N ILE A 366 4.78 -19.84 -24.14
CA ILE A 366 5.94 -20.72 -23.93
C ILE A 366 6.09 -21.18 -22.47
N THR A 367 5.65 -20.39 -21.48
CA THR A 367 5.69 -20.80 -20.07
C THR A 367 4.94 -22.10 -19.80
N MET A 368 3.81 -22.34 -20.47
CA MET A 368 3.04 -23.58 -20.31
C MET A 368 3.69 -24.80 -20.97
N ILE A 369 4.77 -24.61 -21.73
CA ILE A 369 5.60 -25.68 -22.30
C ILE A 369 6.92 -25.80 -21.50
N VAL A 370 7.53 -24.67 -21.14
CA VAL A 370 8.78 -24.62 -20.36
C VAL A 370 8.60 -25.25 -18.98
N VAL A 371 7.52 -24.92 -18.26
CA VAL A 371 7.25 -25.46 -16.91
C VAL A 371 7.20 -26.99 -16.92
N PRO A 372 6.38 -27.65 -17.76
CA PRO A 372 6.38 -29.11 -17.81
C PRO A 372 7.69 -29.73 -18.28
N LEU A 373 8.44 -29.12 -19.20
CA LEU A 373 9.76 -29.62 -19.62
C LEU A 373 10.75 -29.62 -18.46
N VAL A 374 10.80 -28.52 -17.69
CA VAL A 374 11.69 -28.38 -16.53
C VAL A 374 11.27 -29.32 -15.40
N ALA A 375 9.96 -29.44 -15.16
CA ALA A 375 9.42 -30.38 -14.16
C ALA A 375 9.65 -31.85 -14.54
N ALA A 376 9.55 -32.20 -15.82
CA ALA A 376 9.85 -33.54 -16.33
C ALA A 376 11.34 -33.88 -16.25
N HIS A 377 12.21 -32.89 -16.40
CA HIS A 377 13.65 -33.04 -16.14
C HIS A 377 13.93 -33.30 -14.64
N GLY A 378 13.16 -32.66 -13.76
CA GLY A 378 13.18 -32.92 -12.31
C GLY A 378 13.45 -31.69 -11.44
N LEU A 379 13.63 -30.50 -12.02
CA LEU A 379 13.85 -29.27 -11.25
C LEU A 379 12.52 -28.68 -10.75
N ALA A 380 12.56 -28.07 -9.57
CA ALA A 380 11.42 -27.34 -9.03
C ALA A 380 11.18 -26.04 -9.82
N ILE A 381 9.96 -25.81 -10.29
CA ILE A 381 9.56 -24.58 -11.02
C ILE A 381 8.18 -24.05 -10.58
N PRO A 382 8.11 -23.35 -9.42
CA PRO A 382 6.87 -22.82 -8.85
C PRO A 382 6.40 -21.54 -9.55
N LYS A 383 5.98 -21.63 -10.81
CA LYS A 383 5.70 -20.46 -11.65
C LYS A 383 4.49 -19.67 -11.15
N THR A 384 4.70 -18.37 -10.94
CA THR A 384 3.66 -17.38 -10.61
C THR A 384 3.42 -16.43 -11.77
N SER A 385 2.19 -16.31 -12.24
CA SER A 385 1.80 -15.52 -13.43
C SER A 385 0.71 -14.51 -13.10
N SER A 386 0.75 -13.34 -13.72
CA SER A 386 -0.41 -12.44 -13.73
C SER A 386 -1.43 -12.88 -14.77
N ARG A 387 -2.66 -12.40 -14.60
CA ARG A 387 -3.67 -12.36 -15.66
C ARG A 387 -3.32 -11.29 -16.68
N ALA A 388 -3.98 -11.33 -17.83
CA ALA A 388 -3.95 -10.24 -18.78
C ALA A 388 -4.40 -8.92 -18.14
N ILE A 389 -3.71 -7.84 -18.47
CA ILE A 389 -4.16 -6.47 -18.15
C ILE A 389 -4.64 -5.80 -19.44
N THR A 390 -3.77 -5.75 -20.44
CA THR A 390 -4.06 -5.16 -21.75
C THR A 390 -3.97 -6.18 -22.89
N SER A 391 -3.53 -7.42 -22.65
CA SER A 391 -3.45 -8.49 -23.66
C SER A 391 -4.77 -9.24 -23.82
N ALA A 392 -4.90 -10.02 -24.89
CA ALA A 392 -6.05 -10.91 -25.12
C ALA A 392 -6.07 -12.13 -24.17
N ALA A 393 -4.92 -12.49 -23.63
CA ALA A 393 -4.77 -13.52 -22.60
C ALA A 393 -3.47 -13.29 -21.82
N GLY A 394 -3.42 -13.79 -20.59
CA GLY A 394 -2.21 -14.01 -19.80
C GLY A 394 -1.98 -15.51 -19.58
N THR A 395 -0.80 -15.87 -19.08
CA THR A 395 -0.49 -17.29 -18.80
C THR A 395 -1.43 -17.89 -17.77
N ALA A 396 -1.85 -17.12 -16.75
CA ALA A 396 -2.85 -17.58 -15.79
C ALA A 396 -4.21 -17.83 -16.47
N ASP A 397 -4.62 -16.97 -17.41
CA ASP A 397 -5.91 -17.14 -18.11
C ASP A 397 -5.91 -18.38 -18.99
N ALA A 398 -4.80 -18.64 -19.72
CA ALA A 398 -4.64 -19.84 -20.53
C ALA A 398 -4.58 -21.12 -19.67
N MET A 399 -3.80 -21.13 -18.57
CA MET A 399 -3.76 -22.27 -17.65
C MET A 399 -5.13 -22.55 -17.01
N GLU A 400 -5.92 -21.51 -16.77
CA GLU A 400 -7.25 -21.64 -16.18
C GLU A 400 -8.27 -22.34 -17.09
N THR A 401 -7.95 -22.50 -18.37
CA THR A 401 -8.75 -23.35 -19.27
C THR A 401 -8.62 -24.84 -18.95
N LEU A 402 -7.54 -25.23 -18.25
CA LEU A 402 -7.19 -26.61 -17.92
C LEU A 402 -7.35 -26.91 -16.41
N ALA A 403 -6.92 -26.00 -15.54
CA ALA A 403 -6.89 -26.23 -14.09
C ALA A 403 -7.21 -24.97 -13.28
N ARG A 404 -7.44 -25.13 -11.97
CA ARG A 404 -7.49 -23.99 -11.04
C ARG A 404 -6.14 -23.25 -11.01
N VAL A 405 -6.18 -21.92 -11.01
CA VAL A 405 -4.98 -21.05 -10.91
C VAL A 405 -4.96 -20.19 -9.65
N ASP A 406 -6.09 -20.03 -8.97
CA ASP A 406 -6.18 -19.27 -7.72
C ASP A 406 -5.73 -20.16 -6.55
N LEU A 407 -4.42 -20.25 -6.34
CA LEU A 407 -3.76 -21.08 -5.34
C LEU A 407 -3.16 -20.20 -4.24
N ASP A 408 -3.25 -20.65 -2.99
CA ASP A 408 -2.50 -20.07 -1.89
C ASP A 408 -1.10 -20.72 -1.73
N ALA A 409 -0.36 -20.30 -0.70
CA ALA A 409 1.00 -20.79 -0.45
C ALA A 409 1.04 -22.31 -0.17
N ASP A 410 0.05 -22.85 0.53
CA ASP A 410 0.02 -24.27 0.90
C ASP A 410 -0.40 -25.15 -0.28
N ASP A 411 -1.35 -24.66 -1.09
CA ASP A 411 -1.66 -25.25 -2.38
C ASP A 411 -0.42 -25.33 -3.29
N VAL A 412 0.33 -24.23 -3.40
CA VAL A 412 1.55 -24.19 -4.23
C VAL A 412 2.61 -25.17 -3.71
N ARG A 413 2.85 -25.24 -2.40
CA ARG A 413 3.77 -26.23 -1.81
C ARG A 413 3.35 -27.66 -2.13
N ARG A 414 2.06 -27.98 -1.96
CA ARG A 414 1.51 -29.31 -2.25
C ARG A 414 1.67 -29.69 -3.72
N VAL A 415 1.36 -28.77 -4.63
CA VAL A 415 1.45 -28.98 -6.07
C VAL A 415 2.89 -29.21 -6.50
N VAL A 416 3.83 -28.35 -6.07
CA VAL A 416 5.25 -28.46 -6.46
C VAL A 416 5.87 -29.71 -5.87
N LYS A 417 5.52 -30.10 -4.64
CA LYS A 417 5.94 -31.39 -4.05
C LYS A 417 5.48 -32.59 -4.89
N ALA A 418 4.26 -32.55 -5.43
CA ALA A 418 3.69 -33.65 -6.20
C ALA A 418 4.15 -33.69 -7.67
N ALA A 419 4.35 -32.53 -8.29
CA ALA A 419 4.50 -32.41 -9.74
C ALA A 419 5.78 -31.68 -10.18
N ARG A 420 6.63 -31.22 -9.26
CA ARG A 420 7.84 -30.39 -9.48
C ARG A 420 7.59 -29.04 -10.13
N GLY A 421 6.35 -28.69 -10.49
CA GLY A 421 6.01 -27.40 -11.06
C GLY A 421 4.58 -27.00 -10.76
N CYS A 422 4.31 -25.71 -10.89
CA CYS A 422 2.95 -25.16 -10.90
C CYS A 422 2.89 -23.95 -11.82
N ILE A 423 1.70 -23.56 -12.25
CA ILE A 423 1.39 -22.30 -12.92
C ILE A 423 0.21 -21.67 -12.18
N ALA A 424 0.53 -20.86 -11.18
CA ALA A 424 -0.43 -20.19 -10.31
C ALA A 424 -0.64 -18.73 -10.71
N TRP A 425 -1.83 -18.18 -10.41
CA TRP A 425 -2.09 -16.75 -10.47
C TRP A 425 -1.44 -16.06 -9.25
N ASN A 426 -0.79 -14.92 -9.48
CA ASN A 426 -0.09 -14.18 -8.45
C ASN A 426 -1.01 -13.53 -7.39
N GLY A 427 -2.33 -13.43 -7.64
CA GLY A 427 -3.29 -12.72 -6.81
C GLY A 427 -3.32 -13.14 -5.34
N ARG A 428 -3.67 -14.40 -5.04
CA ARG A 428 -3.69 -14.89 -3.65
C ARG A 428 -2.31 -15.19 -3.06
N LEU A 429 -1.28 -15.30 -3.89
CA LEU A 429 -0.01 -15.89 -3.49
C LEU A 429 1.06 -14.85 -3.11
N ASN A 430 1.32 -13.87 -3.98
CA ASN A 430 2.40 -12.90 -3.79
C ASN A 430 2.03 -11.50 -4.31
N HIS A 431 0.74 -11.18 -4.33
CA HIS A 431 0.25 -9.81 -4.51
C HIS A 431 0.31 -9.08 -3.17
N SER A 432 1.06 -7.97 -3.13
CA SER A 432 1.30 -7.23 -1.90
C SER A 432 0.33 -6.05 -1.74
N VAL A 433 0.12 -5.58 -0.51
CA VAL A 433 -0.60 -4.31 -0.23
C VAL A 433 0.03 -3.14 -0.99
N LEU A 434 1.35 -3.19 -1.17
CA LEU A 434 2.06 -2.23 -1.99
C LEU A 434 1.59 -2.29 -3.45
N ASP A 435 1.40 -3.46 -4.04
CA ASP A 435 0.88 -3.57 -5.41
C ASP A 435 -0.52 -2.95 -5.55
N ASP A 436 -1.40 -3.10 -4.55
CA ASP A 436 -2.72 -2.45 -4.56
C ASP A 436 -2.61 -0.93 -4.56
N VAL A 437 -1.90 -0.37 -3.58
CA VAL A 437 -1.72 1.09 -3.44
C VAL A 437 -1.12 1.70 -4.69
N MET A 438 -0.11 1.02 -5.24
CA MET A 438 0.59 1.48 -6.43
C MET A 438 -0.28 1.41 -7.68
N ASN A 439 -0.95 0.27 -7.91
CA ASN A 439 -1.77 0.06 -9.11
C ASN A 439 -2.98 1.01 -9.17
N ALA A 440 -3.53 1.41 -8.01
CA ALA A 440 -4.61 2.39 -7.93
C ALA A 440 -4.20 3.76 -8.51
N ILE A 441 -2.91 4.07 -8.51
CA ILE A 441 -2.37 5.35 -8.98
C ILE A 441 -1.69 5.21 -10.35
N THR A 442 -0.88 4.18 -10.56
CA THR A 442 -0.09 4.03 -11.81
C THR A 442 -0.95 3.71 -13.03
N ARG A 443 -2.00 2.88 -12.87
CA ARG A 443 -2.83 2.44 -14.00
C ARG A 443 -3.64 3.57 -14.63
N PRO A 444 -4.38 4.42 -13.87
CA PRO A 444 -5.10 5.55 -14.46
C PRO A 444 -4.18 6.56 -15.14
N LEU A 445 -2.94 6.69 -14.66
CA LEU A 445 -1.93 7.59 -15.22
C LEU A 445 -1.16 6.99 -16.41
N GLY A 446 -1.35 5.71 -16.72
CA GLY A 446 -0.62 5.02 -17.78
C GLY A 446 0.90 4.90 -17.53
N LEU A 447 1.33 4.89 -16.26
CA LEU A 447 2.74 4.73 -15.90
C LEU A 447 3.17 3.27 -16.11
N ASP A 448 4.16 3.04 -16.98
CA ASP A 448 4.60 1.70 -17.39
C ASP A 448 6.13 1.62 -17.61
N SER A 449 6.91 2.26 -16.73
CA SER A 449 8.37 2.21 -16.80
C SER A 449 8.91 0.77 -16.74
N THR A 450 9.79 0.46 -17.69
CA THR A 450 10.50 -0.83 -17.75
C THR A 450 11.40 -1.02 -16.54
N ARG A 451 12.01 0.05 -16.02
CA ARG A 451 12.85 0.01 -14.81
C ARG A 451 12.06 -0.33 -13.55
N TRP A 452 10.88 0.28 -13.37
CA TRP A 452 9.96 -0.08 -12.28
C TRP A 452 9.52 -1.55 -12.38
N SER A 453 9.29 -2.03 -13.60
CA SER A 453 8.92 -3.42 -13.87
C SER A 453 10.01 -4.41 -13.43
N VAL A 454 11.30 -4.09 -13.61
CA VAL A 454 12.41 -4.95 -13.11
C VAL A 454 12.29 -5.17 -11.60
N ALA A 455 12.15 -4.09 -10.83
CA ALA A 455 12.04 -4.18 -9.37
C ALA A 455 10.78 -4.97 -8.93
N SER A 456 9.65 -4.74 -9.62
CA SER A 456 8.40 -5.46 -9.37
C SER A 456 8.48 -6.95 -9.70
N ILE A 457 9.11 -7.31 -10.82
CA ILE A 457 9.21 -8.69 -11.29
C ILE A 457 10.15 -9.49 -10.37
N LEU A 458 11.36 -8.99 -10.11
CA LEU A 458 12.35 -9.73 -9.34
C LEU A 458 11.98 -9.87 -7.87
N SER A 459 11.36 -8.85 -7.26
CA SER A 459 10.85 -8.96 -5.88
C SER A 459 9.82 -10.08 -5.73
N LYS A 460 8.93 -10.27 -6.72
CA LYS A 460 7.95 -11.37 -6.75
C LYS A 460 8.58 -12.73 -7.01
N LYS A 461 9.64 -12.80 -7.81
CA LYS A 461 10.41 -14.03 -8.06
C LYS A 461 11.11 -14.49 -6.79
N LEU A 462 11.75 -13.56 -6.08
CA LEU A 462 12.37 -13.81 -4.80
C LEU A 462 11.35 -14.26 -3.74
N ALA A 463 10.18 -13.60 -3.68
CA ALA A 463 9.10 -14.00 -2.77
C ALA A 463 8.54 -15.40 -3.09
N ALA A 464 8.49 -15.80 -4.36
CA ALA A 464 8.12 -17.16 -4.76
C ALA A 464 9.20 -18.22 -4.45
N GLY A 465 10.34 -17.82 -3.89
CA GLY A 465 11.44 -18.73 -3.52
C GLY A 465 12.33 -19.15 -4.69
N ALA A 466 12.22 -18.50 -5.85
CA ALA A 466 13.10 -18.81 -6.99
C ALA A 466 14.56 -18.46 -6.64
N THR A 467 15.49 -19.28 -7.12
CA THR A 467 16.94 -19.01 -7.04
C THR A 467 17.53 -18.71 -8.41
N HIS A 468 16.95 -19.27 -9.47
CA HIS A 468 17.38 -19.07 -10.86
C HIS A 468 16.21 -18.61 -11.73
N VAL A 469 16.38 -17.54 -12.51
CA VAL A 469 15.28 -16.93 -13.28
C VAL A 469 15.70 -16.60 -14.71
N ALA A 470 14.98 -17.15 -15.68
CA ALA A 470 15.16 -16.83 -17.09
C ALA A 470 14.16 -15.73 -17.49
N ILE A 471 14.64 -14.62 -18.03
CA ILE A 471 13.81 -13.47 -18.42
C ILE A 471 13.73 -13.39 -19.94
N ASP A 472 12.51 -13.42 -20.48
CA ASP A 472 12.22 -13.15 -21.89
C ASP A 472 11.91 -11.67 -22.09
N LEU A 473 12.68 -11.00 -22.95
CA LEU A 473 12.56 -9.58 -23.28
C LEU A 473 12.20 -9.39 -24.76
N PRO A 474 10.94 -9.57 -25.16
CA PRO A 474 10.53 -9.33 -26.53
C PRO A 474 10.71 -7.85 -26.89
N TYR A 475 11.40 -7.59 -28.00
CA TYR A 475 11.52 -6.25 -28.58
C TYR A 475 10.85 -6.20 -29.95
N GLY A 476 10.33 -5.02 -30.29
CA GLY A 476 9.72 -4.79 -31.59
C GLY A 476 8.86 -3.53 -31.59
N PRO A 477 8.41 -3.07 -32.77
CA PRO A 477 7.67 -1.81 -32.90
C PRO A 477 6.44 -1.72 -31.97
N ARG A 478 5.76 -2.86 -31.82
CA ARG A 478 4.52 -2.99 -31.03
C ARG A 478 4.73 -3.67 -29.67
N ALA A 479 5.96 -4.11 -29.36
CA ALA A 479 6.29 -4.66 -28.06
C ALA A 479 6.42 -3.56 -27.00
N ARG A 480 6.53 -3.95 -25.72
CA ARG A 480 6.82 -3.01 -24.63
C ARG A 480 8.20 -2.37 -24.79
N VAL A 481 9.18 -3.16 -25.22
CA VAL A 481 10.55 -2.71 -25.51
C VAL A 481 10.67 -2.48 -27.02
N LYS A 482 11.10 -1.29 -27.45
CA LYS A 482 10.96 -0.91 -28.87
C LYS A 482 12.10 -1.40 -29.76
N GLY A 483 13.29 -1.57 -29.20
CA GLY A 483 14.46 -1.96 -29.97
C GLY A 483 15.42 -2.87 -29.20
N LEU A 484 16.30 -3.52 -29.96
CA LEU A 484 17.30 -4.45 -29.42
C LEU A 484 18.27 -3.77 -28.44
N SER A 485 18.66 -2.52 -28.69
CA SER A 485 19.55 -1.76 -27.80
C SER A 485 18.91 -1.56 -26.42
N GLU A 486 17.65 -1.13 -26.40
CA GLU A 486 16.87 -0.97 -25.16
C GLU A 486 16.70 -2.31 -24.44
N ALA A 487 16.37 -3.38 -25.16
CA ALA A 487 16.25 -4.73 -24.60
C ALA A 487 17.56 -5.23 -23.99
N THR A 488 18.70 -4.93 -24.63
CA THR A 488 20.03 -5.30 -24.14
C THR A 488 20.40 -4.53 -22.87
N ALA A 489 20.08 -3.24 -22.81
CA ALA A 489 20.27 -2.44 -21.59
C ALA A 489 19.39 -2.96 -20.44
N LEU A 490 18.13 -3.29 -20.73
CA LEU A 490 17.21 -3.86 -19.75
C LEU A 490 17.64 -5.25 -19.27
N ALA A 491 18.21 -6.08 -20.16
CA ALA A 491 18.79 -7.38 -19.80
C ALA A 491 19.88 -7.23 -18.73
N ARG A 492 20.83 -6.33 -18.97
CA ARG A 492 21.91 -6.03 -18.00
C ARG A 492 21.37 -5.53 -16.66
N LEU A 493 20.31 -4.72 -16.70
CA LEU A 493 19.65 -4.26 -15.48
C LEU A 493 19.01 -5.42 -14.71
N PHE A 494 18.28 -6.31 -15.38
CA PHE A 494 17.73 -7.53 -14.76
C PHE A 494 18.82 -8.39 -14.10
N GLU A 495 19.93 -8.61 -14.80
CA GLU A 495 21.04 -9.43 -14.32
C GLU A 495 21.75 -8.77 -13.12
N ARG A 496 22.03 -7.46 -13.19
CA ARG A 496 22.62 -6.68 -12.09
C ARG A 496 21.72 -6.69 -10.86
N THR A 497 20.43 -6.39 -11.02
CA THR A 497 19.47 -6.39 -9.91
C THR A 497 19.29 -7.80 -9.34
N GLY A 498 19.21 -8.82 -10.20
CA GLY A 498 19.14 -10.22 -9.80
C GLY A 498 20.31 -10.63 -8.92
N LYS A 499 21.54 -10.37 -9.37
CA LYS A 499 22.77 -10.59 -8.59
C LYS A 499 22.72 -9.86 -7.25
N GLY A 500 22.26 -8.61 -7.23
CA GLY A 500 22.10 -7.82 -6.01
C GLY A 500 21.04 -8.36 -5.04
N LEU A 501 20.11 -9.20 -5.50
CA LEU A 501 19.11 -9.90 -4.70
C LEU A 501 19.54 -11.34 -4.31
N GLY A 502 20.70 -11.79 -4.77
CA GLY A 502 21.15 -13.18 -4.59
C GLY A 502 20.48 -14.19 -5.53
N LEU A 503 19.95 -13.73 -6.67
CA LEU A 503 19.37 -14.56 -7.73
C LEU A 503 20.38 -14.75 -8.86
N VAL A 504 20.38 -15.94 -9.47
CA VAL A 504 20.97 -16.16 -10.79
C VAL A 504 19.92 -15.77 -11.83
N VAL A 505 20.21 -14.74 -12.63
CA VAL A 505 19.28 -14.24 -13.65
C VAL A 505 19.97 -14.27 -14.99
N GLU A 506 19.30 -14.82 -16.00
CA GLU A 506 19.71 -14.71 -17.41
C GLU A 506 18.58 -14.04 -18.19
N ALA A 507 18.87 -12.90 -18.83
CA ALA A 507 17.87 -12.13 -19.55
C ALA A 507 18.15 -12.11 -21.06
N PHE A 508 17.15 -12.51 -21.85
CA PHE A 508 17.28 -12.71 -23.29
C PHE A 508 16.42 -11.72 -24.07
N PRO A 509 17.03 -10.79 -24.80
CA PRO A 509 16.36 -10.10 -25.90
C PRO A 509 15.81 -11.13 -26.91
N THR A 510 14.53 -11.03 -27.24
CA THR A 510 13.89 -11.89 -28.25
C THR A 510 13.12 -11.07 -29.26
N ASP A 511 13.00 -11.58 -30.49
CA ASP A 511 12.16 -10.94 -31.49
C ASP A 511 10.68 -11.03 -31.07
N GLY A 512 10.02 -9.88 -31.08
CA GLY A 512 8.60 -9.68 -30.80
C GLY A 512 7.91 -8.87 -31.91
N SER A 513 8.42 -8.93 -33.14
CA SER A 513 7.83 -8.26 -34.31
C SER A 513 6.46 -8.81 -34.70
N ALA A 514 6.22 -10.10 -34.49
CA ALA A 514 4.98 -10.80 -34.83
C ALA A 514 4.38 -11.56 -33.62
N PRO A 515 3.08 -11.91 -33.65
CA PRO A 515 2.50 -12.87 -32.72
C PRO A 515 3.26 -14.20 -32.72
N VAL A 516 3.30 -14.87 -31.57
CA VAL A 516 3.87 -16.21 -31.44
C VAL A 516 2.75 -17.23 -31.43
N GLY A 517 2.89 -18.31 -32.20
CA GLY A 517 1.84 -19.32 -32.31
C GLY A 517 0.75 -18.96 -33.34
N ARG A 518 -0.38 -19.66 -33.26
CA ARG A 518 -1.56 -19.44 -34.09
C ARG A 518 -2.73 -18.89 -33.29
N GLY A 519 -2.88 -19.32 -32.05
CA GLY A 519 -3.92 -18.88 -31.14
C GLY A 519 -3.60 -17.56 -30.46
N VAL A 520 -4.59 -16.68 -30.37
CA VAL A 520 -4.59 -15.50 -29.51
C VAL A 520 -5.87 -15.53 -28.67
N GLY A 521 -5.73 -15.61 -27.34
CA GLY A 521 -6.85 -15.81 -26.41
C GLY A 521 -6.75 -17.13 -25.64
N PRO A 522 -7.40 -17.27 -24.47
CA PRO A 522 -7.03 -18.30 -23.48
C PRO A 522 -7.11 -19.75 -23.99
N ALA A 523 -8.25 -20.18 -24.55
CA ALA A 523 -8.42 -21.55 -25.02
C ALA A 523 -7.62 -21.86 -26.30
N LEU A 524 -7.49 -20.89 -27.20
CA LEU A 524 -6.72 -21.06 -28.44
C LEU A 524 -5.22 -21.16 -28.17
N GLU A 525 -4.70 -20.38 -27.23
CA GLU A 525 -3.30 -20.47 -26.83
C GLU A 525 -3.01 -21.74 -26.03
N ALA A 526 -3.95 -22.20 -25.19
CA ALA A 526 -3.82 -23.50 -24.51
C ALA A 526 -3.83 -24.67 -25.51
N ARG A 527 -4.66 -24.60 -26.56
CA ARG A 527 -4.65 -25.59 -27.66
C ARG A 527 -3.28 -25.64 -28.33
N ASP A 528 -2.71 -24.50 -28.70
CA ASP A 528 -1.40 -24.45 -29.35
C ASP A 528 -0.29 -25.05 -28.46
N VAL A 529 -0.35 -24.82 -27.15
CA VAL A 529 0.55 -25.45 -26.17
C VAL A 529 0.39 -26.96 -26.17
N LEU A 530 -0.85 -27.47 -26.15
CA LEU A 530 -1.13 -28.90 -26.17
C LEU A 530 -0.64 -29.55 -27.47
N TRP A 531 -0.88 -28.92 -28.62
CA TRP A 531 -0.33 -29.37 -29.91
C TRP A 531 1.19 -29.52 -29.88
N VAL A 532 1.92 -28.56 -29.29
CA VAL A 532 3.38 -28.69 -29.14
C VAL A 532 3.76 -29.87 -28.27
N LEU A 533 3.10 -30.04 -27.11
CA LEU A 533 3.39 -31.13 -26.16
C LEU A 533 2.98 -32.52 -26.67
N GLU A 534 2.01 -32.59 -27.58
CA GLU A 534 1.51 -33.81 -28.21
C GLU A 534 2.27 -34.17 -29.50
N GLY A 535 3.12 -33.27 -30.00
CA GLY A 535 3.81 -33.45 -31.28
C GLY A 535 2.86 -33.37 -32.48
N ASP A 536 1.75 -32.65 -32.35
CA ASP A 536 0.74 -32.50 -33.40
C ASP A 536 1.36 -31.83 -34.65
N PRO A 537 1.08 -32.29 -35.88
CA PRO A 537 1.57 -31.66 -37.10
C PRO A 537 1.15 -30.18 -37.27
N GLN A 538 0.08 -29.76 -36.61
CA GLN A 538 -0.41 -28.38 -36.60
C GLN A 538 0.29 -27.49 -35.56
N ALA A 539 1.17 -28.06 -34.73
CA ALA A 539 1.88 -27.36 -33.68
C ALA A 539 2.70 -26.18 -34.24
N PRO A 540 2.57 -24.97 -33.68
CA PRO A 540 3.36 -23.83 -34.14
C PRO A 540 4.86 -24.02 -33.86
N SER A 541 5.68 -24.07 -34.91
CA SER A 541 7.13 -24.28 -34.81
C SER A 541 7.83 -23.15 -34.06
N ASP A 542 7.38 -21.91 -34.24
CA ASP A 542 7.90 -20.71 -33.56
C ASP A 542 7.66 -20.76 -32.03
N LEU A 543 6.47 -21.20 -31.62
CA LEU A 543 6.14 -21.42 -30.21
C LEU A 543 7.01 -22.54 -29.62
N ARG A 544 7.14 -23.67 -30.33
CA ARG A 544 7.97 -24.81 -29.94
C ARG A 544 9.43 -24.41 -29.78
N GLU A 545 10.03 -23.81 -30.80
CA GLU A 545 11.46 -23.46 -30.79
C GLU A 545 11.79 -22.43 -29.69
N LYS A 546 10.93 -21.43 -29.51
CA LYS A 546 11.11 -20.46 -28.41
C LYS A 546 10.99 -21.15 -27.05
N ALA A 547 10.04 -22.06 -26.85
CA ALA A 547 9.92 -22.80 -25.59
C ALA A 547 11.13 -23.69 -25.33
N LEU A 548 11.59 -24.46 -26.32
CA LEU A 548 12.77 -25.32 -26.21
C LEU A 548 14.03 -24.51 -25.89
N LYS A 549 14.22 -23.33 -26.51
CA LYS A 549 15.34 -22.43 -26.19
C LYS A 549 15.37 -22.04 -24.70
N PHE A 550 14.24 -21.61 -24.13
CA PHE A 550 14.19 -21.23 -22.72
C PHE A 550 14.31 -22.42 -21.77
N ALA A 551 13.64 -23.53 -22.08
CA ALA A 551 13.75 -24.75 -21.27
C ALA A 551 15.20 -25.27 -21.25
N SER A 552 15.91 -25.24 -22.38
CA SER A 552 17.32 -25.67 -22.46
C SER A 552 18.23 -24.80 -21.59
N ARG A 553 17.98 -23.48 -21.53
CA ARG A 553 18.73 -22.57 -20.66
C ARG A 553 18.52 -22.89 -19.18
N ILE A 554 17.27 -23.16 -18.80
CA ILE A 554 16.93 -23.48 -17.41
C ILE A 554 17.50 -24.85 -17.02
N VAL A 555 17.37 -25.86 -17.88
CA VAL A 555 17.92 -27.21 -17.64
C VAL A 555 19.45 -27.18 -17.54
N ALA A 556 20.12 -26.28 -18.26
CA ALA A 556 21.58 -26.12 -18.17
C ALA A 556 22.08 -25.58 -16.82
N TRP A 557 21.22 -25.10 -15.93
CA TRP A 557 21.62 -24.77 -14.56
C TRP A 557 21.76 -25.99 -13.65
N ASP A 558 21.20 -27.13 -14.04
CA ASP A 558 21.40 -28.38 -13.32
C ASP A 558 22.89 -28.79 -13.42
N PRO A 559 23.62 -28.92 -12.30
CA PRO A 559 25.02 -29.34 -12.32
C PRO A 559 25.25 -30.72 -12.96
N ALA A 560 24.21 -31.55 -13.06
CA ALA A 560 24.27 -32.84 -13.76
C ALA A 560 24.26 -32.71 -15.30
N VAL A 561 23.96 -31.52 -15.84
CA VAL A 561 23.91 -31.25 -17.28
C VAL A 561 25.19 -30.50 -17.68
N PRO A 562 26.07 -31.10 -18.50
CA PRO A 562 27.43 -30.59 -18.70
C PRO A 562 27.49 -29.28 -19.49
N ASP A 563 26.59 -29.09 -20.46
CA ASP A 563 26.55 -27.92 -21.32
C ASP A 563 25.15 -27.69 -21.91
N LEU A 564 24.99 -26.55 -22.59
CA LEU A 564 23.74 -26.17 -23.23
C LEU A 564 23.32 -27.12 -24.37
N PHE A 565 24.27 -27.79 -25.02
CA PHE A 565 23.97 -28.74 -26.09
C PHE A 565 23.33 -30.01 -25.51
N ALA A 566 23.88 -30.54 -24.42
CA ALA A 566 23.29 -31.62 -23.65
C ALA A 566 21.92 -31.23 -23.09
N ALA A 567 21.76 -30.00 -22.56
CA ALA A 567 20.48 -29.49 -22.11
C ALA A 567 19.44 -29.46 -23.24
N ARG A 568 19.83 -28.97 -24.43
CA ARG A 568 18.93 -28.94 -25.61
C ARG A 568 18.47 -30.33 -26.02
N ARG A 569 19.40 -31.30 -26.15
CA ARG A 569 19.04 -32.69 -26.46
C ARG A 569 18.10 -33.29 -25.42
N ARG A 570 18.35 -33.03 -24.13
CA ARG A 570 17.50 -33.53 -23.04
C ARG A 570 16.08 -32.97 -23.14
N VAL A 571 15.92 -31.68 -23.39
CA VAL A 571 14.61 -31.04 -23.53
C VAL A 571 13.88 -31.57 -24.77
N GLU A 572 14.58 -31.78 -25.88
CA GLU A 572 14.01 -32.38 -27.10
C GLU A 572 13.55 -33.83 -26.86
N GLU A 573 14.33 -34.63 -26.14
CA GLU A 573 13.98 -35.99 -25.73
C GLU A 573 12.74 -36.01 -24.83
N LEU A 574 12.67 -35.12 -23.84
CA LEU A 574 11.50 -34.99 -22.93
C LEU A 574 10.23 -34.57 -23.67
N LEU A 575 10.35 -33.76 -24.72
CA LEU A 575 9.24 -33.42 -25.58
C LEU A 575 8.83 -34.62 -26.45
N ALA A 576 9.78 -35.24 -27.14
CA ALA A 576 9.53 -36.33 -28.09
C ALA A 576 8.98 -37.61 -27.42
N SER A 577 9.43 -37.91 -26.19
CA SER A 577 8.96 -39.06 -25.41
C SER A 577 7.56 -38.87 -24.81
N GLY A 578 7.01 -37.65 -24.83
CA GLY A 578 5.76 -37.32 -24.15
C GLY A 578 5.89 -37.07 -22.64
N ALA A 579 7.09 -37.17 -22.07
CA ALA A 579 7.33 -36.93 -20.64
C ALA A 579 6.92 -35.51 -20.20
N ALA A 580 7.12 -34.51 -21.07
CA ALA A 580 6.65 -33.14 -20.82
C ALA A 580 5.11 -33.06 -20.74
N ARG A 581 4.40 -33.75 -21.64
CA ARG A 581 2.93 -33.81 -21.62
C ARG A 581 2.43 -34.45 -20.33
N GLU A 582 3.02 -35.56 -19.91
CA GLU A 582 2.69 -36.23 -18.65
C GLU A 582 2.97 -35.34 -17.43
N ALA A 583 4.06 -34.58 -17.45
CA ALA A 583 4.34 -33.59 -16.41
C ALA A 583 3.27 -32.50 -16.35
N LEU A 584 2.81 -31.98 -17.50
CA LEU A 584 1.69 -31.04 -17.53
C LEU A 584 0.42 -31.67 -16.93
N SER A 585 0.11 -32.92 -17.28
CA SER A 585 -1.04 -33.63 -16.69
C SER A 585 -0.93 -33.73 -15.16
N ARG A 586 0.24 -34.09 -14.62
CA ARG A 586 0.45 -34.11 -13.15
C ARG A 586 0.25 -32.75 -12.51
N ILE A 587 0.73 -31.67 -13.16
CA ILE A 587 0.53 -30.29 -12.68
C ILE A 587 -0.95 -29.93 -12.68
N VAL A 588 -1.67 -30.21 -13.77
CA VAL A 588 -3.10 -29.93 -13.93
C VAL A 588 -3.91 -30.65 -12.85
N GLU A 589 -3.67 -31.94 -12.64
CA GLU A 589 -4.34 -32.74 -11.61
C GLU A 589 -4.05 -32.20 -10.20
N ALA A 590 -2.78 -31.95 -9.87
CA ALA A 590 -2.40 -31.47 -8.55
C ALA A 590 -2.97 -30.08 -8.22
N GLN A 591 -3.07 -29.19 -9.23
CA GLN A 591 -3.67 -27.86 -9.07
C GLN A 591 -5.19 -27.90 -8.90
N GLY A 592 -5.83 -28.98 -9.33
CA GLY A 592 -7.27 -29.14 -9.41
C GLY A 592 -7.72 -29.01 -10.87
N ALA A 593 -7.75 -30.14 -11.57
CA ALA A 593 -8.18 -30.22 -12.96
C ALA A 593 -9.63 -29.75 -13.12
N ARG A 594 -9.91 -29.10 -14.25
CA ARG A 594 -11.30 -28.84 -14.64
C ARG A 594 -11.93 -30.14 -15.11
N LYS A 595 -13.18 -30.39 -14.69
CA LYS A 595 -13.98 -31.51 -15.21
C LYS A 595 -14.13 -31.44 -16.73
N GLU A 596 -14.32 -30.22 -17.25
CA GLU A 596 -14.39 -29.94 -18.69
C GLU A 596 -13.40 -28.82 -19.05
N PRO A 597 -12.37 -29.12 -19.86
CA PRO A 597 -11.47 -28.10 -20.40
C PRO A 597 -12.22 -27.12 -21.29
N ILE A 598 -11.89 -25.83 -21.19
CA ILE A 598 -12.48 -24.80 -22.07
C ILE A 598 -11.86 -24.92 -23.45
N ARG A 599 -12.70 -25.05 -24.47
CA ARG A 599 -12.30 -25.10 -25.87
C ARG A 599 -12.63 -23.79 -26.58
N PRO A 600 -12.04 -23.51 -27.75
CA PRO A 600 -12.41 -22.34 -28.55
C PRO A 600 -13.93 -22.30 -28.83
N GLY A 601 -14.49 -21.09 -28.83
CA GLY A 601 -15.91 -20.84 -29.04
C GLY A 601 -16.42 -21.41 -30.36
N ARG A 602 -17.67 -21.87 -30.39
CA ARG A 602 -18.28 -22.47 -31.59
C ARG A 602 -18.80 -21.44 -32.58
N LEU A 603 -19.08 -20.22 -32.12
CA LEU A 603 -19.47 -19.12 -32.99
C LEU A 603 -18.21 -18.55 -33.63
N THR A 604 -18.16 -18.58 -34.96
CA THR A 604 -16.96 -18.21 -35.70
C THR A 604 -17.25 -17.30 -36.88
N HIS A 605 -16.30 -16.41 -37.17
CA HIS A 605 -16.30 -15.58 -38.36
C HIS A 605 -14.92 -15.62 -39.01
N THR A 606 -14.86 -15.96 -40.30
CA THR A 606 -13.60 -16.05 -41.04
C THR A 606 -13.30 -14.71 -41.70
N VAL A 607 -12.13 -14.15 -41.40
CA VAL A 607 -11.60 -12.96 -42.05
C VAL A 607 -10.70 -13.41 -43.19
N VAL A 608 -10.99 -12.93 -44.39
CA VAL A 608 -10.33 -13.36 -45.64
C VAL A 608 -9.48 -12.25 -46.25
N ALA A 609 -8.51 -12.63 -47.08
CA ALA A 609 -7.70 -11.70 -47.86
C ALA A 609 -8.56 -11.01 -48.93
N THR A 610 -8.53 -9.68 -48.96
CA THR A 610 -9.30 -8.88 -49.93
C THR A 610 -8.65 -8.82 -51.31
N GLU A 611 -7.37 -9.14 -51.39
CA GLU A 611 -6.53 -9.19 -52.60
C GLU A 611 -5.50 -10.32 -52.47
N ALA A 612 -4.89 -10.70 -53.60
CA ALA A 612 -3.79 -11.66 -53.60
C ALA A 612 -2.45 -10.97 -53.28
N GLY A 613 -1.57 -11.65 -52.56
CA GLY A 613 -0.27 -11.10 -52.21
C GLY A 613 0.51 -11.97 -51.22
N THR A 614 1.66 -11.47 -50.77
CA THR A 614 2.46 -12.08 -49.70
C THR A 614 2.22 -11.34 -48.38
N VAL A 615 1.93 -12.07 -47.30
CA VAL A 615 1.83 -11.48 -45.96
C VAL A 615 3.20 -10.98 -45.52
N THR A 616 3.33 -9.67 -45.29
CA THR A 616 4.60 -9.04 -44.88
C THR A 616 4.65 -8.68 -43.40
N ASP A 617 3.50 -8.46 -42.77
CA ASP A 617 3.40 -8.09 -41.36
C ASP A 617 2.06 -8.54 -40.77
N ILE A 618 2.09 -8.92 -39.48
CA ILE A 618 0.90 -9.21 -38.69
C ILE A 618 0.96 -8.34 -37.42
N ASP A 619 0.05 -7.37 -37.35
CA ASP A 619 -0.14 -6.50 -36.20
C ASP A 619 -0.79 -7.26 -35.04
N GLY A 620 0.06 -7.80 -34.16
CA GLY A 620 -0.38 -8.46 -32.95
C GLY A 620 -1.20 -7.59 -32.00
N PHE A 621 -1.00 -6.27 -31.97
CA PHE A 621 -1.80 -5.40 -31.12
C PHE A 621 -3.23 -5.28 -31.65
N THR A 622 -3.37 -5.11 -32.96
CA THR A 622 -4.67 -5.10 -33.65
C THR A 622 -5.37 -6.45 -33.50
N VAL A 623 -4.69 -7.57 -33.78
CA VAL A 623 -5.24 -8.93 -33.60
C VAL A 623 -5.69 -9.18 -32.16
N ALA A 624 -4.89 -8.80 -31.16
CA ALA A 624 -5.28 -8.90 -29.76
C ALA A 624 -6.47 -7.99 -29.42
N GLY A 625 -6.59 -6.82 -30.08
CA GLY A 625 -7.76 -5.95 -29.98
C GLY A 625 -9.04 -6.62 -30.44
N ILE A 626 -9.01 -7.28 -31.61
CA ILE A 626 -10.15 -8.04 -32.14
C ILE A 626 -10.50 -9.20 -31.20
N ALA A 627 -9.50 -9.93 -30.69
CA ALA A 627 -9.70 -10.99 -29.71
C ALA A 627 -10.41 -10.49 -28.44
N ARG A 628 -10.05 -9.28 -27.96
CA ARG A 628 -10.70 -8.67 -26.79
C ARG A 628 -12.15 -8.27 -27.06
N VAL A 629 -12.44 -7.72 -28.24
CA VAL A 629 -13.82 -7.41 -28.65
C VAL A 629 -14.65 -8.69 -28.80
N ALA A 630 -14.04 -9.80 -29.22
CA ALA A 630 -14.70 -11.10 -29.28
C ALA A 630 -15.01 -11.72 -27.89
N GLY A 631 -14.50 -11.12 -26.80
CA GLY A 631 -14.78 -11.51 -25.42
C GLY A 631 -13.55 -11.91 -24.59
N ALA A 632 -12.37 -12.06 -25.20
CA ALA A 632 -11.17 -12.48 -24.48
C ALA A 632 -10.63 -11.36 -23.54
N PRO A 633 -10.03 -11.68 -22.38
CA PRO A 633 -9.89 -13.01 -21.77
C PRO A 633 -11.09 -13.42 -20.90
N LEU A 634 -12.09 -12.56 -20.71
CA LEU A 634 -13.20 -12.80 -19.78
C LEU A 634 -14.01 -14.03 -20.19
N ASP A 635 -14.37 -14.08 -21.46
CA ASP A 635 -14.73 -15.32 -22.14
C ASP A 635 -13.45 -16.03 -22.58
N ARG A 636 -13.14 -17.14 -21.91
CA ARG A 636 -11.94 -17.93 -22.17
C ARG A 636 -12.02 -18.73 -23.46
N SER A 637 -13.21 -18.92 -24.03
CA SER A 637 -13.42 -19.58 -25.32
C SER A 637 -13.15 -18.65 -26.50
N ALA A 638 -13.21 -17.34 -26.29
CA ALA A 638 -13.03 -16.33 -27.32
C ALA A 638 -11.56 -16.10 -27.70
N GLY A 639 -11.35 -15.64 -28.94
CA GLY A 639 -10.03 -15.28 -29.44
C GLY A 639 -9.90 -15.36 -30.96
N ILE A 640 -8.66 -15.41 -31.45
CA ILE A 640 -8.30 -15.44 -32.86
C ILE A 640 -7.44 -16.66 -33.18
N ASP A 641 -7.81 -17.41 -34.21
CA ASP A 641 -7.04 -18.52 -34.78
C ASP A 641 -6.42 -18.09 -36.12
N LEU A 642 -5.12 -17.77 -36.09
CA LEU A 642 -4.36 -17.36 -37.26
C LEU A 642 -4.24 -18.53 -38.25
N ARG A 643 -4.54 -18.24 -39.52
CA ARG A 643 -4.47 -19.19 -40.64
C ARG A 643 -3.29 -18.90 -41.56
N ALA A 644 -3.00 -17.62 -41.78
CA ALA A 644 -1.83 -17.16 -42.52
C ALA A 644 -0.74 -16.62 -41.57
N ARG A 645 0.51 -16.75 -41.99
CA ARG A 645 1.73 -16.28 -41.31
C ARG A 645 2.49 -15.28 -42.18
N VAL A 646 3.37 -14.50 -41.55
CA VAL A 646 4.33 -13.67 -42.29
C VAL A 646 5.16 -14.57 -43.21
N GLY A 647 5.23 -14.20 -44.49
CA GLY A 647 5.88 -14.95 -45.56
C GLY A 647 4.92 -15.79 -46.42
N ASP A 648 3.70 -16.07 -45.95
CA ASP A 648 2.74 -16.85 -46.73
C ASP A 648 2.23 -16.06 -47.94
N THR A 649 2.05 -16.75 -49.06
CA THR A 649 1.34 -16.21 -50.23
C THR A 649 -0.13 -16.59 -50.11
N VAL A 650 -1.02 -15.60 -50.23
CA VAL A 650 -2.48 -15.75 -50.14
C VAL A 650 -3.15 -15.27 -51.42
N ALA A 651 -4.18 -15.97 -51.86
CA ALA A 651 -5.09 -15.53 -52.90
C ALA A 651 -6.24 -14.69 -52.30
N LYS A 652 -6.91 -13.89 -53.13
CA LYS A 652 -8.15 -13.22 -52.73
C LYS A 652 -9.18 -14.26 -52.29
N GLY A 653 -9.71 -14.10 -51.08
CA GLY A 653 -10.67 -15.02 -50.46
C GLY A 653 -10.06 -16.05 -49.53
N ASP A 654 -8.73 -16.20 -49.48
CA ASP A 654 -8.08 -17.11 -48.54
C ASP A 654 -8.23 -16.60 -47.10
N ALA A 655 -8.36 -17.52 -46.15
CA ALA A 655 -8.51 -17.16 -44.74
C ALA A 655 -7.21 -16.60 -44.17
N LEU A 656 -7.26 -15.38 -43.62
CA LEU A 656 -6.17 -14.79 -42.85
C LEU A 656 -6.22 -15.29 -41.40
N PHE A 657 -7.41 -15.23 -40.79
CA PHE A 657 -7.68 -15.74 -39.45
C PHE A 657 -9.17 -16.01 -39.22
N VAL A 658 -9.47 -16.77 -38.17
CA VAL A 658 -10.84 -17.06 -37.72
C VAL A 658 -11.05 -16.45 -36.34
N ILE A 659 -12.11 -15.67 -36.20
CA ILE A 659 -12.58 -15.13 -34.91
C ILE A 659 -13.42 -16.20 -34.23
N HIS A 660 -13.17 -16.47 -32.95
CA HIS A 660 -13.98 -17.31 -32.07
C HIS A 660 -14.60 -16.45 -30.97
N ALA A 661 -15.88 -16.66 -30.67
CA ALA A 661 -16.60 -15.98 -29.58
C ALA A 661 -17.58 -16.94 -28.88
N GLY A 662 -17.91 -16.65 -27.62
CA GLY A 662 -19.00 -17.34 -26.89
C GLY A 662 -20.38 -16.72 -27.10
N GLY A 663 -20.45 -15.45 -27.55
CA GLY A 663 -21.69 -14.72 -27.80
C GLY A 663 -21.78 -14.17 -29.22
N ALA A 664 -22.99 -14.15 -29.80
CA ALA A 664 -23.23 -13.64 -31.15
C ALA A 664 -22.94 -12.13 -31.26
N SER A 665 -23.34 -11.33 -30.26
CA SER A 665 -23.08 -9.89 -30.23
C SER A 665 -21.59 -9.56 -30.25
N ASP A 666 -20.78 -10.32 -29.49
CA ASP A 666 -19.33 -10.13 -29.44
C ASP A 666 -18.67 -10.53 -30.77
N LEU A 667 -19.16 -11.62 -31.40
CA LEU A 667 -18.70 -12.02 -32.72
C LEU A 667 -18.97 -10.95 -33.77
N ASP A 668 -20.19 -10.41 -33.79
CA ASP A 668 -20.60 -9.38 -34.76
C ASP A 668 -19.76 -8.10 -34.56
N ALA A 669 -19.54 -7.67 -33.33
CA ALA A 669 -18.69 -6.53 -33.01
C ALA A 669 -17.23 -6.75 -33.44
N ALA A 670 -16.68 -7.94 -33.19
CA ALA A 670 -15.32 -8.29 -33.57
C ALA A 670 -15.16 -8.38 -35.10
N ALA A 671 -16.14 -8.94 -35.81
CA ALA A 671 -16.16 -9.01 -37.27
C ALA A 671 -16.21 -7.62 -37.90
N GLN A 672 -17.04 -6.71 -37.37
CA GLN A 672 -17.11 -5.32 -37.84
C GLN A 672 -15.78 -4.58 -37.63
N LEU A 673 -15.10 -4.81 -36.50
CA LEU A 673 -13.78 -4.24 -36.26
C LEU A 673 -12.73 -4.80 -37.24
N ALA A 674 -12.72 -6.13 -37.43
CA ALA A 674 -11.78 -6.81 -38.30
C ALA A 674 -11.94 -6.41 -39.79
N ALA A 675 -13.18 -6.12 -40.22
CA ALA A 675 -13.45 -5.62 -41.57
C ALA A 675 -12.81 -4.25 -41.84
N ARG A 676 -12.59 -3.44 -40.80
CA ARG A 676 -11.89 -2.15 -40.90
C ARG A 676 -10.38 -2.31 -40.72
N PHE A 677 -9.97 -3.17 -39.80
CA PHE A 677 -8.58 -3.39 -39.43
C PHE A 677 -8.32 -4.88 -39.21
N SER A 678 -7.86 -5.60 -40.25
CA SER A 678 -7.50 -7.02 -40.12
C SER A 678 -6.20 -7.22 -39.34
N GLY A 679 -5.33 -6.20 -39.33
CA GLY A 679 -3.98 -6.30 -38.79
C GLY A 679 -2.98 -6.99 -39.72
N PHE A 680 -3.38 -7.36 -40.95
CA PHE A 680 -2.48 -7.98 -41.92
C PHE A 680 -2.03 -6.95 -42.95
N SER A 681 -0.72 -6.95 -43.26
CA SER A 681 -0.18 -6.22 -44.40
C SER A 681 0.19 -7.22 -45.51
N LEU A 682 -0.28 -6.94 -46.73
CA LEU A 682 0.05 -7.72 -47.92
C LEU A 682 0.94 -6.88 -48.84
N ARG A 683 1.99 -7.49 -49.38
CA ARG A 683 2.66 -6.97 -50.57
C ARG A 683 1.97 -7.58 -51.79
N PRO A 684 1.47 -6.75 -52.74
CA PRO A 684 0.84 -7.26 -53.95
C PRO A 684 1.75 -8.25 -54.69
N ALA A 685 1.13 -9.28 -55.25
CA ALA A 685 1.81 -10.32 -56.04
C ALA A 685 2.39 -9.77 -57.34
#